data_AF-L0DKH9-F1
#
_entry.id   AF-L0DKH9-F1
#
_cell.length_a   1.000
_cell.length_b   1.000
_cell.length_c   1.000
_cell.angle_alpha   90.00
_cell.angle_beta   90.00
_cell.angle_gamma   90.00
#
_symmetry.space_group_name_H-M   'P 1'
#
loop_
_entity.id
_entity.type
_entity.pdbx_description
1 polymer ?
#
loop_
_entity_poly.entity_id
_entity_poly.type
_entity_poly.pdbx_seq_one_letter_code
_entity_poly.pdbx_strand_id
1 'polypeptide(L)'
;MRPLQNMTTWLELIRSGRPGQVVSLGISTLIVVLGIGGIPTPVLGQNPPGGGAKPDLLRSTPFDRVTLIDGTVLIVDPVSPRPLPPYDAEKERKQKQAFRPPAEGNIGLPGSKSKVVMPGEAEKAAEVASQVSLHLVEGEIRDFKVKRGTIKKVEYFEDLLLAEGDRWLATRDYAKAFECFLRVQTREPGWVGLDDRVNRLLFEEGSAALLDGDGERGLRLLRELFGRKPDYPELADKLAKAYGTRADRAFELGLYALGRKILHDLEPLAPNHPVVGEVRERFVSRARQLTEQAMRQQGPARLDALVEALRVWPKFEEASRAYPAAFTSMPTLDVGVIDIPRPVGPWIHSPADDRVSRLLYVPILARDDNESAEGNRPGQLAAGIESSNLGRKIVIQLRPGINWSDGSRSVSANDIARAFTDRTEPASPQYNARWAESIERVEVPDPTQVELRLNRALLKPNSWLLDPVGPAHGGWDGRVATGDQGRRLVSDGPFELATATADEVQLHASDRSESPGGTKLRRIRETRYADAQSALGALVRGEISLLEHVPANRLPALTASPELKVGRYSTPSMHRIALDGRNPMLRNRALRRGLSYAINRRMLLEETLLKHPPDAVNLVSDGPFVKGTIADAPDVLPLGYDPLLAAMLVAAAKKELEAGPIKLTLEYPSIPEAQAVVPKLVEALKLVGVTLVPVERRESELEAELRAGRKFDLAYRASRSDEPVLELGAYLCPGYDAPSAVGTLASVASPRILQLLLELERSSEWPTARGIAIQIDRESRDELPVLPLWQLEDHYAWRTRLKGPTEATGKLYEGIESWEIEPWFAVDPW
;
A
#
# COMPACT_ATOMS: atom_id res chain seq x y z
N MET A 1 21.61 -15.19 35.13
CA MET A 1 21.16 -13.94 35.80
C MET A 1 20.14 -13.25 34.90
N ARG A 2 19.13 -12.59 35.49
CA ARG A 2 17.85 -12.16 34.89
C ARG A 2 16.95 -13.36 34.54
N PRO A 3 15.75 -13.42 35.14
CA PRO A 3 14.56 -12.92 34.46
C PRO A 3 13.69 -12.01 35.35
N LEU A 4 13.25 -10.87 34.81
CA LEU A 4 12.21 -9.98 35.36
C LEU A 4 11.66 -9.12 34.21
N GLN A 5 10.79 -9.68 33.36
CA GLN A 5 10.13 -8.96 32.26
C GLN A 5 8.96 -9.80 31.71
N ASN A 6 7.89 -9.94 32.50
CA ASN A 6 6.61 -10.53 32.09
C ASN A 6 5.52 -10.08 33.08
N MET A 7 4.91 -8.91 32.88
CA MET A 7 3.60 -8.52 33.47
C MET A 7 3.09 -7.12 33.06
N THR A 8 3.96 -6.18 32.66
CA THR A 8 3.53 -4.82 32.23
C THR A 8 2.65 -4.82 30.98
N THR A 9 2.72 -5.85 30.14
CA THR A 9 1.96 -5.99 28.90
C THR A 9 0.44 -6.12 29.08
N TRP A 10 -0.05 -6.55 30.25
CA TRP A 10 -1.46 -6.86 30.45
C TRP A 10 -2.39 -5.63 30.65
N LEU A 11 -1.83 -4.45 30.98
CA LEU A 11 -2.61 -3.23 31.22
C LEU A 11 -2.54 -2.20 30.07
N GLU A 12 -1.50 -2.22 29.24
CA GLU A 12 -1.39 -1.31 28.09
C GLU A 12 -2.19 -1.79 26.86
N LEU A 13 -2.37 -3.12 26.71
CA LEU A 13 -3.00 -3.73 25.52
C LEU A 13 -4.47 -3.35 25.26
N ILE A 14 -5.16 -2.76 26.23
CA ILE A 14 -6.59 -2.40 26.14
C ILE A 14 -6.80 -0.93 25.73
N ARG A 15 -5.74 -0.09 25.72
CA ARG A 15 -5.87 1.38 25.55
C ARG A 15 -5.55 1.95 24.17
N SER A 16 -5.01 1.18 23.23
CA SER A 16 -4.48 1.70 21.95
C SER A 16 -5.19 1.17 20.70
N GLY A 17 -6.30 1.81 20.31
CA GLY A 17 -6.96 1.60 19.01
C GLY A 17 -7.85 2.77 18.57
N ARG A 18 -7.53 3.39 17.42
CA ARG A 18 -8.26 4.44 16.66
C ARG A 18 -7.95 4.21 15.16
N PRO A 19 -8.82 4.50 14.16
CA PRO A 19 -9.65 5.72 13.95
C PRO A 19 -11.17 5.42 13.77
N GLY A 20 -12.15 6.34 13.84
CA GLY A 20 -12.56 7.36 12.84
C GLY A 20 -13.58 6.79 11.82
N GLN A 21 -14.75 7.37 11.50
CA GLN A 21 -15.35 8.69 11.82
C GLN A 21 -16.91 8.66 11.97
N VAL A 22 -17.42 9.63 12.75
CA VAL A 22 -18.69 10.42 12.65
C VAL A 22 -19.96 9.83 11.98
N VAL A 23 -21.04 9.62 12.79
CA VAL A 23 -22.31 10.40 12.76
C VAL A 23 -22.90 10.51 14.19
N SER A 24 -23.43 11.70 14.51
CA SER A 24 -24.13 12.18 15.72
C SER A 24 -25.32 11.32 16.24
N LEU A 25 -25.87 11.45 17.45
CA LEU A 25 -25.68 12.34 18.62
C LEU A 25 -26.32 11.68 19.87
N GLY A 26 -25.86 11.91 21.11
CA GLY A 26 -26.48 11.25 22.29
C GLY A 26 -25.93 11.58 23.69
N ILE A 27 -25.56 12.85 23.92
CA ILE A 27 -25.26 13.54 25.20
C ILE A 27 -25.49 12.70 26.49
N SER A 28 -24.47 12.45 27.32
CA SER A 28 -24.16 13.34 28.46
C SER A 28 -22.72 13.26 28.96
N THR A 29 -22.11 14.42 29.13
CA THR A 29 -20.75 14.65 29.64
C THR A 29 -20.70 14.67 31.17
N LEU A 30 -19.61 14.17 31.75
CA LEU A 30 -19.18 14.55 33.11
C LEU A 30 -17.78 15.18 33.03
N ILE A 31 -17.66 16.41 33.52
CA ILE A 31 -16.42 17.19 33.55
C ILE A 31 -15.77 17.02 34.93
N VAL A 32 -14.45 16.87 34.96
CA VAL A 32 -13.65 16.88 36.19
C VAL A 32 -13.44 18.33 36.65
N VAL A 33 -13.76 18.63 37.92
CA VAL A 33 -13.26 19.80 38.64
C VAL A 33 -12.75 19.35 40.01
N LEU A 34 -11.53 19.77 40.34
CA LEU A 34 -10.89 19.56 41.64
C LEU A 34 -11.56 20.40 42.72
N GLY A 35 -11.86 19.80 43.88
CA GLY A 35 -12.36 20.50 45.06
C GLY A 35 -11.83 19.84 46.33
N ILE A 36 -11.01 20.58 47.08
CA ILE A 36 -10.44 20.14 48.37
C ILE A 36 -11.46 20.33 49.48
N GLY A 37 -11.63 19.33 50.36
CA GLY A 37 -12.08 19.55 51.73
C GLY A 37 -13.23 18.67 52.22
N GLY A 38 -13.16 18.30 53.50
CA GLY A 38 -14.30 17.78 54.27
C GLY A 38 -14.37 16.25 54.37
N ILE A 39 -14.01 15.72 55.54
CA ILE A 39 -14.41 14.38 55.99
C ILE A 39 -15.90 14.43 56.36
N PRO A 40 -16.75 13.51 55.88
CA PRO A 40 -17.97 13.14 56.57
C PRO A 40 -17.81 11.76 57.23
N THR A 41 -18.16 11.69 58.51
CA THR A 41 -18.31 10.43 59.25
C THR A 41 -19.43 9.57 58.66
N PRO A 42 -19.29 8.23 58.60
CA PRO A 42 -20.41 7.36 58.27
C PRO A 42 -21.41 7.34 59.43
N VAL A 43 -22.62 7.83 59.19
CA VAL A 43 -23.75 7.72 60.12
C VAL A 43 -24.18 6.26 60.21
N LEU A 44 -24.34 5.76 61.45
CA LEU A 44 -24.93 4.45 61.74
C LEU A 44 -26.40 4.41 61.28
N GLY A 45 -26.66 3.74 60.15
CA GLY A 45 -27.99 3.33 59.73
C GLY A 45 -28.27 1.89 60.15
N GLN A 46 -29.01 1.70 61.25
CA GLN A 46 -29.52 0.38 61.62
C GLN A 46 -30.65 -0.04 60.67
N ASN A 47 -30.70 -1.33 60.32
CA ASN A 47 -31.92 -1.99 59.86
C ASN A 47 -32.02 -3.40 60.50
N PRO A 48 -33.24 -3.92 60.79
CA PRO A 48 -33.42 -5.16 61.57
C PRO A 48 -33.24 -6.45 60.73
N PRO A 49 -33.29 -7.65 61.37
CA PRO A 49 -32.79 -8.88 60.76
C PRO A 49 -33.81 -9.59 59.85
N GLY A 50 -33.29 -10.20 58.77
CA GLY A 50 -34.03 -11.20 57.97
C GLY A 50 -34.24 -10.79 56.51
N GLY A 51 -33.30 -11.12 55.63
CA GLY A 51 -33.39 -10.87 54.18
C GLY A 51 -32.02 -10.71 53.56
N GLY A 52 -31.42 -11.80 53.07
CA GLY A 52 -30.02 -11.82 52.67
C GLY A 52 -29.74 -11.18 51.31
N ALA A 53 -29.02 -10.06 51.31
CA ALA A 53 -28.11 -9.71 50.22
C ALA A 53 -26.69 -10.16 50.62
N LYS A 54 -26.01 -10.94 49.77
CA LYS A 54 -24.59 -11.25 50.01
C LYS A 54 -23.76 -9.96 49.86
N PRO A 55 -22.73 -9.73 50.68
CA PRO A 55 -21.84 -8.58 50.50
C PRO A 55 -21.15 -8.65 49.13
N ASP A 56 -21.00 -7.49 48.48
CA ASP A 56 -20.26 -7.37 47.21
C ASP A 56 -18.76 -7.58 47.46
N LEU A 57 -18.29 -8.80 47.20
CA LEU A 57 -16.90 -9.22 47.43
C LEU A 57 -15.87 -8.47 46.56
N LEU A 58 -16.30 -7.85 45.45
CA LEU A 58 -15.43 -7.01 44.62
C LEU A 58 -15.19 -5.63 45.25
N ARG A 59 -16.07 -5.19 46.16
CA ARG A 59 -15.98 -3.90 46.86
C ARG A 59 -15.63 -4.03 48.35
N SER A 60 -15.82 -5.19 48.96
CA SER A 60 -15.49 -5.40 50.37
C SER A 60 -13.98 -5.33 50.64
N THR A 61 -13.61 -4.83 51.81
CA THR A 61 -12.29 -5.12 52.38
C THR A 61 -12.08 -6.64 52.49
N PRO A 62 -10.85 -7.16 52.33
CA PRO A 62 -10.57 -8.58 52.46
C PRO A 62 -10.84 -9.08 53.88
N PHE A 63 -11.49 -10.22 54.03
CA PHE A 63 -11.79 -10.87 55.32
C PHE A 63 -11.82 -12.40 55.17
N ASP A 64 -11.45 -13.12 56.22
CA ASP A 64 -11.61 -14.57 56.31
C ASP A 64 -12.77 -14.94 57.25
N ARG A 65 -13.35 -16.13 57.05
CA ARG A 65 -14.37 -16.70 57.96
C ARG A 65 -13.79 -17.89 58.69
N VAL A 66 -13.58 -17.76 59.99
CA VAL A 66 -13.05 -18.83 60.84
C VAL A 66 -14.21 -19.50 61.58
N THR A 67 -14.50 -20.76 61.26
CA THR A 67 -15.45 -21.59 61.99
C THR A 67 -14.73 -22.37 63.08
N LEU A 68 -15.14 -22.23 64.33
CA LEU A 68 -14.63 -23.01 65.47
C LEU A 68 -15.33 -24.37 65.58
N ILE A 69 -14.81 -25.29 66.41
CA ILE A 69 -15.41 -26.64 66.58
C ILE A 69 -16.86 -26.56 67.06
N ASP A 70 -17.15 -25.61 67.96
CA ASP A 70 -18.48 -25.37 68.54
C ASP A 70 -19.52 -24.82 67.53
N GLY A 71 -19.09 -24.47 66.32
CA GLY A 71 -19.95 -23.93 65.26
C GLY A 71 -19.97 -22.39 65.18
N THR A 72 -19.31 -21.68 66.10
CA THR A 72 -19.16 -20.23 66.04
C THR A 72 -18.39 -19.82 64.78
N VAL A 73 -18.91 -18.86 64.03
CA VAL A 73 -18.25 -18.28 62.85
C VAL A 73 -17.80 -16.86 63.17
N LEU A 74 -16.51 -16.61 63.01
CA LEU A 74 -15.88 -15.30 63.22
C LEU A 74 -15.47 -14.70 61.86
N ILE A 75 -15.80 -13.43 61.62
CA ILE A 75 -15.28 -12.66 60.49
C ILE A 75 -14.03 -11.93 60.96
N VAL A 76 -12.90 -12.24 60.35
CA VAL A 76 -11.57 -11.82 60.80
C VAL A 76 -10.74 -11.21 59.67
N ASP A 77 -9.74 -10.42 60.03
CA ASP A 77 -8.72 -9.98 59.06
C ASP A 77 -7.98 -11.18 58.44
N PRO A 78 -7.44 -11.03 57.22
CA PRO A 78 -6.65 -12.04 56.52
C PRO A 78 -5.67 -12.83 57.39
N VAL A 79 -5.94 -14.12 57.58
CA VAL A 79 -5.18 -15.00 58.46
C VAL A 79 -3.84 -15.36 57.81
N SER A 80 -2.75 -15.35 58.59
CA SER A 80 -1.40 -15.67 58.13
C SER A 80 -0.75 -16.78 58.99
N PRO A 81 0.10 -17.67 58.43
CA PRO A 81 0.40 -17.84 57.00
C PRO A 81 -0.80 -18.33 56.20
N ARG A 82 -0.78 -18.14 54.88
CA ARG A 82 -1.97 -18.26 54.02
C ARG A 82 -1.70 -19.14 52.78
N PRO A 83 -2.49 -20.21 52.55
CA PRO A 83 -3.41 -20.82 53.51
C PRO A 83 -2.65 -21.34 54.75
N LEU A 84 -3.35 -21.43 55.88
CA LEU A 84 -2.79 -22.04 57.10
C LEU A 84 -2.33 -23.48 56.82
N PRO A 85 -1.19 -23.93 57.37
CA PRO A 85 -0.72 -25.29 57.19
C PRO A 85 -1.75 -26.32 57.69
N PRO A 86 -1.74 -27.54 57.11
CA PRO A 86 -2.58 -28.63 57.55
C PRO A 86 -2.27 -28.97 59.01
N TYR A 87 -3.33 -29.14 59.81
CA TYR A 87 -3.22 -29.40 61.24
C TYR A 87 -3.19 -30.90 61.51
N ASP A 88 -2.06 -31.39 62.01
CA ASP A 88 -1.84 -32.78 62.38
C ASP A 88 -1.92 -32.94 63.91
N ALA A 89 -3.07 -33.45 64.38
CA ALA A 89 -3.33 -33.67 65.79
C ALA A 89 -2.48 -34.81 66.40
N GLU A 90 -1.98 -35.77 65.61
CA GLU A 90 -1.07 -36.79 66.12
C GLU A 90 0.33 -36.24 66.33
N LYS A 91 0.82 -35.43 65.38
CA LYS A 91 2.15 -34.82 65.43
C LYS A 91 2.30 -33.88 66.63
N GLU A 92 1.28 -33.06 66.91
CA GLU A 92 1.26 -32.23 68.13
C GLU A 92 1.25 -33.09 69.40
N ARG A 93 0.50 -34.20 69.40
CA ARG A 93 0.40 -35.11 70.55
C ARG A 93 1.70 -35.88 70.81
N LYS A 94 2.42 -36.29 69.75
CA LYS A 94 3.75 -36.90 69.82
C LYS A 94 4.82 -35.90 70.31
N GLN A 95 4.79 -34.65 69.83
CA GLN A 95 5.68 -33.59 70.33
C GLN A 95 5.45 -33.29 71.81
N LYS A 96 4.19 -33.24 72.27
CA LYS A 96 3.85 -33.03 73.69
C LYS A 96 4.19 -34.21 74.60
N GLN A 97 4.31 -35.44 74.09
CA GLN A 97 4.76 -36.59 74.88
C GLN A 97 6.28 -36.67 75.03
N ALA A 98 7.04 -36.11 74.09
CA ALA A 98 8.51 -36.08 74.15
C ALA A 98 9.04 -35.16 75.28
N PHE A 99 8.24 -34.22 75.78
CA PHE A 99 8.63 -33.26 76.81
C PHE A 99 7.91 -33.50 78.14
N ARG A 100 8.54 -34.30 79.01
CA ARG A 100 8.28 -34.30 80.46
C ARG A 100 9.61 -34.10 81.18
N PRO A 101 9.77 -33.08 82.03
CA PRO A 101 10.93 -33.02 82.92
C PRO A 101 10.92 -34.22 83.88
N PRO A 102 12.08 -34.79 84.24
CA PRO A 102 12.16 -35.83 85.26
C PRO A 102 11.60 -35.32 86.61
N ALA A 103 10.99 -36.21 87.38
CA ALA A 103 10.37 -35.87 88.66
C ALA A 103 11.39 -35.61 89.81
N GLU A 104 12.68 -35.83 89.57
CA GLU A 104 13.74 -35.66 90.56
C GLU A 104 14.39 -34.27 90.46
N GLY A 105 14.43 -33.56 91.60
CA GLY A 105 14.96 -32.21 91.70
C GLY A 105 16.48 -32.12 91.50
N ASN A 106 16.93 -31.00 90.96
CA ASN A 106 18.31 -30.79 90.53
C ASN A 106 19.24 -30.37 91.69
N ILE A 107 19.79 -31.33 92.45
CA ILE A 107 20.89 -31.09 93.40
C ILE A 107 22.20 -31.56 92.77
N GLY A 108 23.03 -30.61 92.32
CA GLY A 108 24.35 -30.84 91.74
C GLY A 108 25.42 -29.97 92.40
N LEU A 109 26.61 -30.53 92.62
CA LEU A 109 27.73 -29.82 93.26
C LEU A 109 28.28 -28.67 92.39
N PRO A 110 28.89 -27.63 93.00
CA PRO A 110 29.44 -26.49 92.29
C PRO A 110 30.49 -26.91 91.25
N GLY A 111 30.32 -26.48 89.99
CA GLY A 111 31.22 -26.78 88.88
C GLY A 111 30.68 -27.74 87.81
N SER A 112 29.50 -28.33 88.00
CA SER A 112 28.84 -29.15 86.97
C SER A 112 27.94 -28.31 86.03
N LYS A 113 27.96 -28.60 84.72
CA LYS A 113 27.10 -27.93 83.73
C LYS A 113 25.63 -28.31 83.95
N SER A 114 24.75 -27.32 84.06
CA SER A 114 23.31 -27.53 84.27
C SER A 114 22.67 -28.32 83.12
N LYS A 115 21.84 -29.32 83.45
CA LYS A 115 21.05 -30.13 82.49
C LYS A 115 19.71 -29.51 82.10
N VAL A 116 19.51 -28.21 82.34
CA VAL A 116 18.33 -27.48 81.83
C VAL A 116 18.64 -26.95 80.43
N VAL A 117 18.09 -27.60 79.41
CA VAL A 117 17.97 -27.00 78.08
C VAL A 117 16.91 -25.91 78.17
N MET A 118 17.31 -24.66 78.03
CA MET A 118 16.36 -23.57 77.79
C MET A 118 15.73 -23.75 76.41
N PRO A 119 14.42 -23.49 76.23
CA PRO A 119 13.75 -23.81 74.98
C PRO A 119 14.36 -23.02 73.83
N GLY A 120 14.77 -23.74 72.78
CA GLY A 120 15.42 -23.17 71.62
C GLY A 120 14.46 -22.30 70.79
N GLU A 121 14.99 -21.49 69.89
CA GLU A 121 14.16 -20.69 68.97
C GLU A 121 13.20 -21.57 68.14
N ALA A 122 13.62 -22.81 67.82
CA ALA A 122 12.79 -23.83 67.18
C ALA A 122 11.60 -24.31 68.04
N GLU A 123 11.72 -24.34 69.38
CA GLU A 123 10.61 -24.73 70.27
C GLU A 123 9.63 -23.57 70.48
N LYS A 124 10.12 -22.33 70.60
CA LYS A 124 9.25 -21.14 70.55
C LYS A 124 8.51 -21.05 69.22
N ALA A 125 9.16 -21.37 68.10
CA ALA A 125 8.51 -21.44 66.80
C ALA A 125 7.43 -22.55 66.74
N ALA A 126 7.64 -23.70 67.39
CA ALA A 126 6.65 -24.77 67.44
C ALA A 126 5.44 -24.44 68.34
N GLU A 127 5.65 -23.75 69.47
CA GLU A 127 4.54 -23.31 70.33
C GLU A 127 3.74 -22.18 69.67
N VAL A 128 4.41 -21.25 68.97
CA VAL A 128 3.78 -20.23 68.12
C VAL A 128 3.03 -20.87 66.94
N ALA A 129 3.52 -21.96 66.35
CA ALA A 129 2.78 -22.69 65.31
C ALA A 129 1.47 -23.35 65.79
N SER A 130 1.26 -23.46 67.11
CA SER A 130 0.03 -24.01 67.70
C SER A 130 -1.07 -22.97 67.96
N GLN A 131 -0.78 -21.67 67.82
CA GLN A 131 -1.72 -20.57 68.04
C GLN A 131 -1.83 -19.66 66.81
N VAL A 132 -3.06 -19.37 66.39
CA VAL A 132 -3.37 -18.43 65.32
C VAL A 132 -3.91 -17.15 65.94
N SER A 133 -3.32 -16.01 65.60
CA SER A 133 -3.86 -14.70 65.97
C SER A 133 -4.99 -14.33 65.00
N LEU A 134 -6.14 -13.96 65.54
CA LEU A 134 -7.33 -13.52 64.80
C LEU A 134 -7.72 -12.12 65.26
N HIS A 135 -7.91 -11.19 64.32
CA HIS A 135 -8.41 -9.84 64.57
C HIS A 135 -9.83 -9.76 64.03
N LEU A 136 -10.83 -9.40 64.85
CA LEU A 136 -12.23 -9.34 64.40
C LEU A 136 -12.51 -8.10 63.55
N VAL A 137 -13.21 -8.28 62.43
CA VAL A 137 -13.64 -7.19 61.52
C VAL A 137 -14.95 -6.54 61.98
N GLU A 138 -15.81 -7.29 62.68
CA GLU A 138 -17.09 -6.81 63.22
C GLU A 138 -17.12 -6.93 64.75
N GLY A 139 -17.43 -5.84 65.45
CA GLY A 139 -17.54 -5.78 66.92
C GLY A 139 -16.49 -4.88 67.59
N GLU A 140 -16.25 -5.08 68.89
CA GLU A 140 -15.08 -4.49 69.54
C GLU A 140 -13.81 -5.12 68.96
N ILE A 141 -12.96 -4.29 68.33
CA ILE A 141 -11.67 -4.70 67.77
C ILE A 141 -10.80 -5.24 68.92
N ARG A 142 -10.66 -6.56 68.98
CA ARG A 142 -9.86 -7.29 69.97
C ARG A 142 -9.09 -8.40 69.28
N ASP A 143 -7.85 -8.59 69.73
CA ASP A 143 -6.94 -9.62 69.23
C ASP A 143 -7.15 -10.93 69.98
N PHE A 144 -7.55 -12.00 69.28
CA PHE A 144 -7.76 -13.32 69.87
C PHE A 144 -6.66 -14.29 69.46
N LYS A 145 -5.97 -14.89 70.43
CA LYS A 145 -5.08 -16.04 70.18
C LYS A 145 -5.87 -17.34 70.32
N VAL A 146 -6.19 -17.95 69.19
CA VAL A 146 -6.98 -19.19 69.10
C VAL A 146 -6.05 -20.37 68.84
N LYS A 147 -6.24 -21.50 69.53
CA LYS A 147 -5.43 -22.71 69.27
C LYS A 147 -5.78 -23.26 67.89
N ARG A 148 -4.76 -23.65 67.10
CA ARG A 148 -4.97 -24.15 65.73
C ARG A 148 -5.93 -25.35 65.68
N GLY A 149 -5.92 -26.18 66.71
CA GLY A 149 -6.82 -27.32 66.88
C GLY A 149 -8.26 -27.00 67.24
N THR A 150 -8.61 -25.76 67.63
CA THR A 150 -10.00 -25.33 67.85
C THR A 150 -10.66 -24.70 66.61
N ILE A 151 -9.93 -24.61 65.49
CA ILE A 151 -10.43 -24.14 64.20
C ILE A 151 -10.89 -25.34 63.37
N LYS A 152 -12.19 -25.41 63.08
CA LYS A 152 -12.84 -26.47 62.29
C LYS A 152 -12.67 -26.24 60.78
N LYS A 153 -12.84 -25.00 60.32
CA LYS A 153 -12.68 -24.58 58.92
C LYS A 153 -12.26 -23.11 58.89
N VAL A 154 -11.46 -22.73 57.89
CA VAL A 154 -11.34 -21.34 57.45
C VAL A 154 -11.89 -21.28 56.03
N GLU A 155 -12.75 -20.31 55.73
CA GLU A 155 -13.08 -19.90 54.37
C GLU A 155 -12.28 -18.64 54.08
N TYR A 156 -11.29 -18.73 53.19
CA TYR A 156 -10.45 -17.58 52.88
C TYR A 156 -11.18 -16.61 51.95
N PHE A 157 -10.86 -15.32 52.03
CA PHE A 157 -11.38 -14.30 51.12
C PHE A 157 -11.19 -14.69 49.64
N GLU A 158 -10.05 -15.27 49.34
CA GLU A 158 -9.67 -15.74 48.02
C GLU A 158 -10.57 -16.89 47.55
N ASP A 159 -10.92 -17.85 48.42
CA ASP A 159 -11.88 -18.92 48.09
C ASP A 159 -13.29 -18.36 47.87
N LEU A 160 -13.70 -17.35 48.64
CA LEU A 160 -14.99 -16.68 48.48
C LEU A 160 -15.06 -15.93 47.14
N LEU A 161 -13.98 -15.25 46.73
CA LEU A 161 -13.84 -14.62 45.42
C LEU A 161 -13.84 -15.64 44.29
N LEU A 162 -13.11 -16.74 44.42
CA LEU A 162 -13.12 -17.82 43.41
C LEU A 162 -14.53 -18.40 43.25
N ALA A 163 -15.25 -18.64 44.34
CA ALA A 163 -16.64 -19.13 44.33
C ALA A 163 -17.68 -18.09 43.88
N GLU A 164 -17.35 -16.80 43.85
CA GLU A 164 -18.16 -15.74 43.23
C GLU A 164 -17.85 -15.64 41.73
N GLY A 165 -16.58 -15.73 41.33
CA GLY A 165 -16.18 -15.82 39.92
C GLY A 165 -16.75 -17.06 39.22
N ASP A 166 -16.78 -18.21 39.89
CA ASP A 166 -17.44 -19.44 39.41
C ASP A 166 -18.95 -19.23 39.15
N ARG A 167 -19.61 -18.37 39.94
CA ARG A 167 -21.03 -18.02 39.73
C ARG A 167 -21.19 -17.06 38.55
N TRP A 168 -20.32 -16.06 38.42
CA TRP A 168 -20.35 -15.15 37.28
C TRP A 168 -20.07 -15.87 35.95
N LEU A 169 -19.11 -16.81 35.93
CA LEU A 169 -18.89 -17.74 34.81
C LEU A 169 -20.16 -18.51 34.43
N ALA A 170 -20.84 -19.12 35.41
CA ALA A 170 -22.09 -19.85 35.16
C ALA A 170 -23.21 -18.97 34.56
N THR A 171 -23.20 -17.66 34.84
CA THR A 171 -24.11 -16.67 34.22
C THR A 171 -23.57 -16.03 32.93
N ARG A 172 -22.39 -16.43 32.45
CA ARG A 172 -21.63 -15.83 31.33
C ARG A 172 -21.26 -14.35 31.51
N ASP A 173 -21.18 -13.88 32.75
CA ASP A 173 -20.64 -12.56 33.08
C ASP A 173 -19.11 -12.65 33.21
N TYR A 174 -18.45 -12.80 32.06
CA TYR A 174 -17.01 -13.00 31.99
C TYR A 174 -16.22 -11.83 32.56
N ALA A 175 -16.75 -10.60 32.49
CA ALA A 175 -16.12 -9.41 33.05
C ALA A 175 -16.03 -9.47 34.58
N LYS A 176 -17.13 -9.78 35.28
CA LYS A 176 -17.09 -9.92 36.75
C LYS A 176 -16.32 -11.15 37.20
N ALA A 177 -16.38 -12.25 36.44
CA ALA A 177 -15.53 -13.42 36.69
C ALA A 177 -14.03 -13.07 36.62
N PHE A 178 -13.63 -12.32 35.58
CA PHE A 178 -12.27 -11.80 35.44
C PHE A 178 -11.88 -10.89 36.61
N GLU A 179 -12.73 -9.94 37.01
CA GLU A 179 -12.45 -9.07 38.17
C GLU A 179 -12.25 -9.88 39.47
N CYS A 180 -13.06 -10.92 39.71
CA CYS A 180 -12.88 -11.80 40.86
C CYS A 180 -11.52 -12.51 40.83
N PHE A 181 -11.16 -13.13 39.70
CA PHE A 181 -9.91 -13.88 39.58
C PHE A 181 -8.67 -12.96 39.58
N LEU A 182 -8.73 -11.79 38.93
CA LEU A 182 -7.69 -10.78 38.96
C LEU A 182 -7.45 -10.25 40.39
N ARG A 183 -8.52 -10.07 41.17
CA ARG A 183 -8.41 -9.67 42.59
C ARG A 183 -7.73 -10.73 43.45
N VAL A 184 -7.97 -12.02 43.20
CA VAL A 184 -7.22 -13.11 43.84
C VAL A 184 -5.77 -13.09 43.39
N GLN A 185 -5.51 -13.04 42.07
CA GLN A 185 -4.16 -13.05 41.51
C GLN A 185 -3.29 -11.87 41.98
N THR A 186 -3.88 -10.68 42.16
CA THR A 186 -3.18 -9.48 42.65
C THR A 186 -2.79 -9.59 44.12
N ARG A 187 -3.49 -10.44 44.89
CA ARG A 187 -3.26 -10.64 46.33
C ARG A 187 -2.34 -11.82 46.60
N GLU A 188 -2.68 -12.97 46.04
CA GLU A 188 -1.97 -14.24 46.22
C GLU A 188 -1.87 -14.97 44.86
N PRO A 189 -0.83 -14.68 44.04
CA PRO A 189 -0.71 -15.22 42.69
C PRO A 189 -0.70 -16.76 42.61
N GLY A 190 -0.25 -17.42 43.68
CA GLY A 190 -0.16 -18.88 43.78
C GLY A 190 -1.36 -19.55 44.47
N TRP A 191 -2.51 -18.89 44.56
CA TRP A 191 -3.67 -19.46 45.27
C TRP A 191 -4.19 -20.75 44.60
N VAL A 192 -4.47 -21.77 45.42
CA VAL A 192 -4.86 -23.10 44.95
C VAL A 192 -6.17 -23.02 44.14
N GLY A 193 -6.14 -23.52 42.91
CA GLY A 193 -7.30 -23.53 42.02
C GLY A 193 -7.66 -22.19 41.38
N LEU A 194 -6.79 -21.17 41.45
CA LEU A 194 -6.89 -19.95 40.66
C LEU A 194 -6.63 -20.24 39.17
N ASP A 195 -5.52 -20.91 38.84
CA ASP A 195 -5.12 -21.16 37.45
C ASP A 195 -6.16 -21.95 36.67
N ASP A 196 -6.75 -23.00 37.25
CA ASP A 196 -7.80 -23.77 36.58
C ASP A 196 -9.04 -22.92 36.26
N ARG A 197 -9.36 -21.92 37.10
CA ARG A 197 -10.48 -21.00 36.88
C ARG A 197 -10.19 -19.93 35.85
N VAL A 198 -8.96 -19.40 35.83
CA VAL A 198 -8.53 -18.48 34.76
C VAL A 198 -8.47 -19.23 33.43
N ASN A 199 -7.97 -20.46 33.41
CA ASN A 199 -7.97 -21.32 32.22
C ASN A 199 -9.40 -21.59 31.73
N ARG A 200 -10.33 -21.89 32.64
CA ARG A 200 -11.76 -22.06 32.34
C ARG A 200 -12.42 -20.80 31.80
N LEU A 201 -12.12 -19.63 32.39
CA LEU A 201 -12.60 -18.32 31.90
C LEU A 201 -12.16 -18.08 30.45
N LEU A 202 -10.87 -18.25 30.16
CA LEU A 202 -10.31 -18.09 28.81
C LEU A 202 -10.98 -19.05 27.80
N PHE A 203 -11.27 -20.29 28.22
CA PHE A 203 -11.96 -21.27 27.39
C PHE A 203 -13.42 -20.89 27.11
N GLU A 204 -14.20 -20.58 28.15
CA GLU A 204 -15.63 -20.28 28.02
C GLU A 204 -15.87 -18.95 27.32
N GLU A 205 -15.16 -17.87 27.69
CA GLU A 205 -15.26 -16.57 27.04
C GLU A 205 -14.74 -16.63 25.59
N GLY A 206 -13.60 -17.30 25.36
CA GLY A 206 -13.05 -17.49 24.03
C GLY A 206 -13.99 -18.27 23.11
N SER A 207 -14.60 -19.35 23.62
CA SER A 207 -15.62 -20.13 22.90
C SER A 207 -16.90 -19.34 22.64
N ALA A 208 -17.36 -18.51 23.59
CA ALA A 208 -18.53 -17.66 23.40
C ALA A 208 -18.28 -16.59 22.33
N ALA A 209 -17.15 -15.88 22.39
CA ALA A 209 -16.78 -14.87 21.40
C ALA A 209 -16.70 -15.44 19.97
N LEU A 210 -16.21 -16.68 19.79
CA LEU A 210 -16.25 -17.37 18.50
C LEU A 210 -17.67 -17.64 17.99
N LEU A 211 -18.62 -17.97 18.88
CA LEU A 211 -20.02 -18.23 18.54
C LEU A 211 -20.78 -16.95 18.21
N ASP A 212 -20.48 -15.86 18.92
CA ASP A 212 -21.09 -14.53 18.74
C ASP A 212 -20.51 -13.78 17.52
N GLY A 213 -19.53 -14.36 16.82
CA GLY A 213 -18.93 -13.81 15.59
C GLY A 213 -17.68 -12.94 15.82
N ASP A 214 -17.27 -12.68 17.06
CA ASP A 214 -16.01 -12.00 17.41
C ASP A 214 -14.83 -12.99 17.33
N GLY A 215 -14.52 -13.37 16.08
CA GLY A 215 -13.46 -14.33 15.77
C GLY A 215 -12.06 -13.91 16.22
N GLU A 216 -11.79 -12.60 16.35
CA GLU A 216 -10.48 -12.12 16.79
C GLU A 216 -10.31 -12.20 18.31
N ARG A 217 -11.31 -11.77 19.09
CA ARG A 217 -11.29 -11.94 20.54
C ARG A 217 -11.27 -13.41 20.92
N GLY A 218 -12.13 -14.22 20.29
CA GLY A 218 -12.22 -15.66 20.56
C GLY A 218 -10.89 -16.37 20.35
N LEU A 219 -10.25 -16.20 19.18
CA LEU A 219 -8.94 -16.78 18.91
C LEU A 219 -7.84 -16.27 19.83
N ARG A 220 -7.87 -14.98 20.22
CA ARG A 220 -6.87 -14.40 21.14
C ARG A 220 -6.93 -15.06 22.51
N LEU A 221 -8.13 -15.20 23.09
CA LEU A 221 -8.34 -15.84 24.39
C LEU A 221 -7.97 -17.33 24.38
N LEU A 222 -8.30 -18.06 23.32
CA LEU A 222 -7.94 -19.46 23.18
C LEU A 222 -6.44 -19.68 22.92
N ARG A 223 -5.74 -18.76 22.23
CA ARG A 223 -4.27 -18.80 22.11
C ARG A 223 -3.56 -18.50 23.43
N GLU A 224 -4.08 -17.57 24.23
CA GLU A 224 -3.58 -17.32 25.60
C GLU A 224 -3.73 -18.59 26.46
N LEU A 225 -4.89 -19.25 26.39
CA LEU A 225 -5.11 -20.53 27.06
C LEU A 225 -4.16 -21.62 26.57
N PHE A 226 -3.92 -21.73 25.25
CA PHE A 226 -2.96 -22.68 24.70
C PHE A 226 -1.53 -22.42 25.25
N GLY A 227 -1.12 -21.16 25.37
CA GLY A 227 0.16 -20.80 25.98
C GLY A 227 0.29 -21.17 27.46
N ARG A 228 -0.84 -21.26 28.19
CA ARG A 228 -0.89 -21.65 29.61
C ARG A 228 -1.01 -23.17 29.81
N LYS A 229 -1.86 -23.82 29.02
CA LYS A 229 -2.24 -25.24 29.15
C LYS A 229 -2.65 -25.82 27.79
N PRO A 230 -1.67 -26.29 26.98
CA PRO A 230 -1.93 -26.82 25.62
C PRO A 230 -2.87 -28.02 25.58
N ASP A 231 -2.90 -28.81 26.64
CA ASP A 231 -3.67 -30.05 26.82
C ASP A 231 -5.08 -29.82 27.41
N TYR A 232 -5.57 -28.57 27.43
CA TYR A 232 -6.90 -28.26 27.94
C TYR A 232 -8.01 -28.95 27.10
N PRO A 233 -9.00 -29.62 27.73
CA PRO A 233 -10.06 -30.33 27.00
C PRO A 233 -10.80 -29.48 25.97
N GLU A 234 -11.12 -30.05 24.81
CA GLU A 234 -11.76 -29.40 23.65
C GLU A 234 -11.01 -28.20 23.02
N LEU A 235 -9.92 -27.70 23.62
CA LEU A 235 -9.22 -26.50 23.14
C LEU A 235 -8.72 -26.64 21.70
N ALA A 236 -8.07 -27.77 21.41
CA ALA A 236 -7.59 -28.09 20.07
C ALA A 236 -8.74 -28.08 19.04
N ASP A 237 -9.90 -28.62 19.40
CA ASP A 237 -11.08 -28.70 18.52
C ASP A 237 -11.67 -27.31 18.25
N LYS A 238 -11.76 -26.43 19.27
CA LYS A 238 -12.22 -25.04 19.10
C LYS A 238 -11.27 -24.25 18.20
N LEU A 239 -9.96 -24.34 18.46
CA LEU A 239 -8.93 -23.67 17.66
C LEU A 239 -8.94 -24.19 16.23
N ALA A 240 -8.91 -25.51 16.02
CA ALA A 240 -8.91 -26.11 14.70
C ALA A 240 -10.16 -25.76 13.88
N LYS A 241 -11.35 -25.78 14.50
CA LYS A 241 -12.58 -25.34 13.83
C LYS A 241 -12.52 -23.87 13.42
N ALA A 242 -12.11 -22.98 14.32
CA ALA A 242 -12.08 -21.53 14.07
C ALA A 242 -11.04 -21.13 13.01
N TYR A 243 -9.84 -21.71 13.06
CA TYR A 243 -8.81 -21.54 12.03
C TYR A 243 -9.22 -22.20 10.71
N GLY A 244 -9.79 -23.40 10.73
CA GLY A 244 -10.26 -24.11 9.55
C GLY A 244 -11.31 -23.32 8.75
N THR A 245 -12.37 -22.83 9.42
CA THR A 245 -13.38 -21.99 8.77
C THR A 245 -12.79 -20.69 8.18
N ARG A 246 -11.75 -20.11 8.81
CA ARG A 246 -11.03 -18.95 8.26
C ARG A 246 -10.18 -19.30 7.04
N ALA A 247 -9.48 -20.44 7.07
CA ALA A 247 -8.68 -20.92 5.95
C ALA A 247 -9.56 -21.28 4.74
N ASP A 248 -10.70 -21.93 4.99
CA ASP A 248 -11.72 -22.26 3.98
C ASP A 248 -12.26 -21.01 3.29
N ARG A 249 -12.67 -20.00 4.07
CA ARG A 249 -13.14 -18.72 3.51
C ARG A 249 -12.06 -18.00 2.70
N ALA A 250 -10.79 -18.08 3.11
CA ALA A 250 -9.68 -17.54 2.34
C ALA A 250 -9.46 -18.32 1.03
N PHE A 251 -9.62 -19.65 1.04
CA PHE A 251 -9.55 -20.50 -0.14
C PHE A 251 -10.69 -20.21 -1.14
N GLU A 252 -11.94 -20.10 -0.67
CA GLU A 252 -13.11 -19.75 -1.49
C GLU A 252 -12.98 -18.36 -2.17
N LEU A 253 -12.32 -17.41 -1.50
CA LEU A 253 -12.02 -16.08 -2.03
C LEU A 253 -10.77 -16.03 -2.94
N GLY A 254 -10.12 -17.18 -3.21
CA GLY A 254 -8.87 -17.24 -3.99
C GLY A 254 -7.65 -16.62 -3.30
N LEU A 255 -7.76 -16.29 -2.01
CA LEU A 255 -6.70 -15.70 -1.18
C LEU A 255 -5.76 -16.80 -0.65
N TYR A 256 -5.23 -17.64 -1.54
CA TYR A 256 -4.55 -18.88 -1.15
C TYR A 256 -3.37 -18.66 -0.20
N ALA A 257 -2.56 -17.61 -0.40
CA ALA A 257 -1.45 -17.28 0.51
C ALA A 257 -1.91 -16.96 1.94
N LEU A 258 -3.06 -16.28 2.09
CA LEU A 258 -3.67 -16.04 3.40
C LEU A 258 -4.17 -17.35 4.01
N GLY A 259 -4.84 -18.19 3.22
CA GLY A 259 -5.32 -19.50 3.68
C GLY A 259 -4.18 -20.44 4.11
N ARG A 260 -3.06 -20.47 3.38
CA ARG A 260 -1.85 -21.20 3.77
C ARG A 260 -1.17 -20.62 5.01
N LYS A 261 -1.18 -19.30 5.21
CA LYS A 261 -0.73 -18.68 6.46
C LYS A 261 -1.57 -19.14 7.65
N ILE A 262 -2.90 -19.14 7.50
CA ILE A 262 -3.84 -19.58 8.54
C ILE A 262 -3.63 -21.08 8.85
N LEU A 263 -3.36 -21.90 7.83
CA LEU A 263 -2.99 -23.32 8.03
C LEU A 263 -1.66 -23.47 8.78
N HIS A 264 -0.61 -22.72 8.39
CA HIS A 264 0.68 -22.72 9.09
C HIS A 264 0.54 -22.26 10.55
N ASP A 265 -0.26 -21.23 10.83
CA ASP A 265 -0.54 -20.76 12.19
C ASP A 265 -1.32 -21.80 13.04
N LEU A 266 -2.09 -22.69 12.39
CA LEU A 266 -2.87 -23.75 13.02
C LEU A 266 -2.06 -25.02 13.31
N GLU A 267 -1.15 -25.42 12.41
CA GLU A 267 -0.34 -26.63 12.53
C GLU A 267 0.36 -26.80 13.90
N PRO A 268 1.01 -25.79 14.52
CA PRO A 268 1.60 -25.93 15.84
C PRO A 268 0.58 -25.94 16.99
N LEU A 269 -0.66 -25.50 16.76
CA LEU A 269 -1.72 -25.45 17.77
C LEU A 269 -2.50 -26.78 17.87
N ALA A 270 -2.68 -27.49 16.76
CA ALA A 270 -3.48 -28.71 16.70
C ALA A 270 -2.94 -29.74 15.67
N PRO A 271 -1.67 -30.17 15.76
CA PRO A 271 -0.95 -30.86 14.67
C PRO A 271 -1.59 -32.16 14.18
N ASN A 272 -2.25 -32.91 15.07
CA ASN A 272 -2.88 -34.20 14.76
C ASN A 272 -4.41 -34.11 14.56
N HIS A 273 -5.00 -32.91 14.53
CA HIS A 273 -6.44 -32.74 14.43
C HIS A 273 -6.94 -32.89 12.98
N PRO A 274 -8.04 -33.64 12.70
CA PRO A 274 -8.49 -33.95 11.34
C PRO A 274 -8.63 -32.73 10.40
N VAL A 275 -9.15 -31.61 10.91
CA VAL A 275 -9.31 -30.36 10.14
C VAL A 275 -8.00 -29.84 9.53
N VAL A 276 -6.84 -30.08 10.15
CA VAL A 276 -5.53 -29.70 9.54
C VAL A 276 -5.30 -30.49 8.26
N GLY A 277 -5.59 -31.79 8.28
CA GLY A 277 -5.53 -32.67 7.11
C GLY A 277 -6.58 -32.29 6.05
N GLU A 278 -7.81 -32.01 6.46
CA GLU A 278 -8.90 -31.61 5.55
C GLU A 278 -8.59 -30.30 4.82
N VAL A 279 -8.17 -29.26 5.54
CA VAL A 279 -7.78 -27.97 4.94
C VAL A 279 -6.60 -28.18 4.00
N ARG A 280 -5.55 -28.90 4.44
CA ARG A 280 -4.38 -29.19 3.60
C ARG A 280 -4.75 -29.94 2.31
N GLU A 281 -5.58 -30.99 2.40
CA GLU A 281 -5.97 -31.76 1.20
C GLU A 281 -6.86 -30.93 0.25
N ARG A 282 -7.61 -29.92 0.70
CA ARG A 282 -8.32 -28.99 -0.21
C ARG A 282 -7.33 -28.21 -1.09
N PHE A 283 -6.28 -27.65 -0.51
CA PHE A 283 -5.22 -26.98 -1.27
C PHE A 283 -4.48 -27.95 -2.21
N VAL A 284 -4.06 -29.11 -1.70
CA VAL A 284 -3.33 -30.12 -2.49
C VAL A 284 -4.18 -30.69 -3.63
N SER A 285 -5.44 -31.03 -3.38
CA SER A 285 -6.37 -31.54 -4.39
C SER A 285 -6.66 -30.49 -5.48
N ARG A 286 -6.80 -29.21 -5.12
CA ARG A 286 -6.96 -28.13 -6.10
C ARG A 286 -5.70 -27.90 -6.93
N ALA A 287 -4.52 -27.95 -6.32
CA ALA A 287 -3.24 -27.88 -7.04
C ALA A 287 -3.06 -29.08 -7.99
N ARG A 288 -3.42 -30.30 -7.56
CA ARG A 288 -3.45 -31.52 -8.37
C ARG A 288 -4.36 -31.36 -9.60
N GLN A 289 -5.60 -30.92 -9.42
CA GLN A 289 -6.55 -30.67 -10.52
C GLN A 289 -6.01 -29.66 -11.55
N LEU A 290 -5.43 -28.54 -11.08
CA LEU A 290 -4.84 -27.52 -11.96
C LEU A 290 -3.61 -28.05 -12.70
N THR A 291 -2.80 -28.87 -12.04
CA THR A 291 -1.63 -29.53 -12.66
C THR A 291 -2.07 -30.52 -13.73
N GLU A 292 -3.06 -31.38 -13.45
CA GLU A 292 -3.63 -32.30 -14.44
C GLU A 292 -4.22 -31.58 -15.67
N GLN A 293 -4.85 -30.42 -15.45
CA GLN A 293 -5.32 -29.56 -16.55
C GLN A 293 -4.16 -28.99 -17.34
N ALA A 294 -3.12 -28.49 -16.68
CA ALA A 294 -1.93 -27.94 -17.33
C ALA A 294 -1.19 -28.98 -18.19
N MET A 295 -1.10 -30.24 -17.75
CA MET A 295 -0.46 -31.32 -18.52
C MET A 295 -1.22 -31.67 -19.81
N ARG A 296 -2.50 -31.29 -19.94
CA ARG A 296 -3.29 -31.45 -21.18
C ARG A 296 -3.19 -30.24 -22.11
N GLN A 297 -2.54 -29.16 -21.69
CA GLN A 297 -2.39 -27.91 -22.42
C GLN A 297 -0.97 -27.76 -22.98
N GLN A 298 -0.76 -26.75 -23.83
CA GLN A 298 0.54 -26.38 -24.40
C GLN A 298 0.71 -24.86 -24.37
N GLY A 299 1.93 -24.38 -24.63
CA GLY A 299 2.24 -22.95 -24.74
C GLY A 299 1.86 -22.13 -23.49
N PRO A 300 1.34 -20.90 -23.67
CA PRO A 300 1.03 -19.98 -22.56
C PRO A 300 0.03 -20.55 -21.55
N ALA A 301 -1.00 -21.26 -22.03
CA ALA A 301 -2.06 -21.80 -21.16
C ALA A 301 -1.53 -22.84 -20.16
N ARG A 302 -0.63 -23.73 -20.61
CA ARG A 302 0.06 -24.69 -19.73
C ARG A 302 0.87 -23.97 -18.65
N LEU A 303 1.56 -22.89 -19.00
CA LEU A 303 2.33 -22.11 -18.03
C LEU A 303 1.40 -21.44 -17.00
N ASP A 304 0.33 -20.79 -17.45
CA ASP A 304 -0.62 -20.11 -16.55
C ASP A 304 -1.30 -21.09 -15.59
N ALA A 305 -1.69 -22.28 -16.06
CA ALA A 305 -2.28 -23.32 -15.21
C ALA A 305 -1.27 -23.89 -14.19
N LEU A 306 0.01 -24.01 -14.52
CA LEU A 306 1.07 -24.38 -13.57
C LEU A 306 1.37 -23.28 -12.55
N VAL A 307 1.37 -22.01 -12.98
CA VAL A 307 1.51 -20.85 -12.09
C VAL A 307 0.36 -20.80 -11.09
N GLU A 308 -0.89 -20.99 -11.53
CA GLU A 308 -2.05 -21.02 -10.63
C GLU A 308 -2.02 -22.26 -9.70
N ALA A 309 -1.58 -23.44 -10.17
CA ALA A 309 -1.37 -24.61 -9.31
C ALA A 309 -0.35 -24.33 -8.18
N LEU A 310 0.77 -23.68 -8.51
CA LEU A 310 1.78 -23.26 -7.54
C LEU A 310 1.29 -22.11 -6.65
N ARG A 311 0.46 -21.21 -7.17
CA ARG A 311 -0.19 -20.15 -6.39
C ARG A 311 -1.16 -20.72 -5.36
N VAL A 312 -1.79 -21.87 -5.63
CA VAL A 312 -2.61 -22.63 -4.68
C VAL A 312 -1.72 -23.35 -3.66
N TRP A 313 -0.74 -24.14 -4.10
CA TRP A 313 0.16 -24.88 -3.22
C TRP A 313 1.61 -24.91 -3.77
N PRO A 314 2.49 -23.98 -3.32
CA PRO A 314 3.85 -23.85 -3.87
C PRO A 314 4.73 -25.09 -3.72
N LYS A 315 4.42 -25.92 -2.71
CA LYS A 315 5.14 -27.16 -2.36
C LYS A 315 4.57 -28.40 -3.11
N PHE A 316 3.75 -28.24 -4.16
CA PHE A 316 3.19 -29.36 -4.94
C PHE A 316 4.19 -29.88 -5.99
N GLU A 317 4.86 -30.98 -5.67
CA GLU A 317 6.05 -31.47 -6.38
C GLU A 317 5.87 -31.60 -7.92
N GLU A 318 4.74 -32.13 -8.38
CA GLU A 318 4.48 -32.32 -9.82
C GLU A 318 4.45 -30.98 -10.58
N ALA A 319 3.80 -29.95 -10.01
CA ALA A 319 3.78 -28.62 -10.59
C ALA A 319 5.16 -27.95 -10.48
N SER A 320 5.82 -28.04 -9.32
CA SER A 320 7.14 -27.44 -9.09
C SER A 320 8.20 -28.01 -10.02
N ARG A 321 8.12 -29.30 -10.37
CA ARG A 321 9.02 -29.99 -11.31
C ARG A 321 8.73 -29.63 -12.76
N ALA A 322 7.45 -29.43 -13.13
CA ALA A 322 7.04 -29.13 -14.51
C ALA A 322 7.15 -27.64 -14.88
N TYR A 323 6.98 -26.74 -13.91
CA TYR A 323 6.96 -25.30 -14.11
C TYR A 323 8.22 -24.74 -14.79
N PRO A 324 9.47 -25.07 -14.39
CA PRO A 324 10.66 -24.51 -15.03
C PRO A 324 10.74 -24.82 -16.52
N ALA A 325 10.38 -26.03 -16.94
CA ALA A 325 10.38 -26.40 -18.37
C ALA A 325 9.29 -25.65 -19.15
N ALA A 326 8.09 -25.50 -18.58
CA ALA A 326 7.01 -24.72 -19.19
C ALA A 326 7.35 -23.22 -19.28
N PHE A 327 8.00 -22.66 -18.25
CA PHE A 327 8.44 -21.27 -18.25
C PHE A 327 9.57 -21.03 -19.24
N THR A 328 10.57 -21.91 -19.34
CA THR A 328 11.65 -21.78 -20.34
C THR A 328 11.11 -21.87 -21.78
N SER A 329 10.01 -22.58 -22.02
CA SER A 329 9.32 -22.58 -23.32
C SER A 329 8.47 -21.33 -23.59
N MET A 330 8.17 -20.53 -22.57
CA MET A 330 7.36 -19.32 -22.66
C MET A 330 7.80 -18.25 -21.63
N PRO A 331 9.05 -17.72 -21.71
CA PRO A 331 9.54 -16.77 -20.71
C PRO A 331 8.64 -15.54 -20.65
N THR A 332 7.97 -15.38 -19.52
CA THR A 332 6.90 -14.41 -19.32
C THR A 332 7.38 -13.30 -18.40
N LEU A 333 7.30 -12.05 -18.87
CA LEU A 333 7.53 -10.85 -18.09
C LEU A 333 6.19 -10.26 -17.62
N ASP A 334 5.83 -10.54 -16.36
CA ASP A 334 4.69 -9.91 -15.71
C ASP A 334 5.09 -8.54 -15.13
N VAL A 335 4.34 -7.48 -15.49
CA VAL A 335 4.65 -6.07 -15.22
C VAL A 335 3.47 -5.40 -14.51
N GLY A 336 3.73 -4.70 -13.40
CA GLY A 336 2.74 -3.85 -12.76
C GLY A 336 2.77 -2.43 -13.30
N VAL A 337 1.60 -1.92 -13.70
CA VAL A 337 1.42 -0.56 -14.22
C VAL A 337 0.24 0.13 -13.54
N ILE A 338 0.22 1.47 -13.52
CA ILE A 338 -0.91 2.27 -12.99
C ILE A 338 -2.03 2.43 -14.04
N ASP A 339 -1.67 2.48 -15.33
CA ASP A 339 -2.62 2.57 -16.43
C ASP A 339 -2.14 1.84 -17.70
N ILE A 340 -3.07 1.53 -18.61
CA ILE A 340 -2.87 0.74 -19.84
C ILE A 340 -3.47 1.46 -21.08
N PRO A 341 -2.94 1.24 -22.30
CA PRO A 341 -3.41 1.88 -23.53
C PRO A 341 -4.91 1.67 -23.81
N ARG A 342 -5.60 2.70 -24.31
CA ARG A 342 -7.03 2.64 -24.64
C ARG A 342 -7.41 3.56 -25.82
N PRO A 343 -7.67 3.03 -27.03
CA PRO A 343 -7.44 1.65 -27.46
C PRO A 343 -5.94 1.35 -27.70
N VAL A 344 -5.54 0.08 -27.61
CA VAL A 344 -4.23 -0.35 -28.11
C VAL A 344 -4.20 -0.20 -29.63
N GLY A 345 -3.20 0.55 -30.15
CA GLY A 345 -2.99 0.81 -31.57
C GLY A 345 -1.62 1.47 -31.85
N PRO A 346 -1.37 1.95 -33.07
CA PRO A 346 -0.09 2.54 -33.47
C PRO A 346 0.15 3.99 -32.99
N TRP A 347 -0.87 4.67 -32.46
CA TRP A 347 -0.78 6.10 -32.08
C TRP A 347 -0.43 6.31 -30.63
N ILE A 348 0.31 7.39 -30.37
CA ILE A 348 0.75 7.77 -29.03
C ILE A 348 -0.07 8.97 -28.56
N HIS A 349 -1.11 8.71 -27.77
CA HIS A 349 -1.96 9.75 -27.17
C HIS A 349 -1.79 9.87 -25.64
N SER A 350 -1.01 8.96 -25.03
CA SER A 350 -0.74 8.92 -23.60
C SER A 350 0.60 8.23 -23.29
N PRO A 351 1.11 8.35 -22.04
CA PRO A 351 2.31 7.60 -21.61
C PRO A 351 2.15 6.08 -21.72
N ALA A 352 0.93 5.56 -21.50
CA ALA A 352 0.65 4.14 -21.65
C ALA A 352 0.76 3.69 -23.11
N ASP A 353 0.25 4.49 -24.06
CA ASP A 353 0.39 4.21 -25.49
C ASP A 353 1.87 4.25 -25.92
N ASP A 354 2.64 5.27 -25.51
CA ASP A 354 4.09 5.37 -25.81
C ASP A 354 4.87 4.13 -25.36
N ARG A 355 4.49 3.55 -24.22
CA ARG A 355 5.11 2.35 -23.64
C ARG A 355 4.78 1.08 -24.43
N VAL A 356 3.55 0.89 -24.88
CA VAL A 356 3.09 -0.36 -25.52
C VAL A 356 3.19 -0.32 -27.05
N SER A 357 2.86 0.81 -27.69
CA SER A 357 2.88 0.93 -29.16
C SER A 357 4.29 0.73 -29.73
N ARG A 358 5.35 1.06 -28.97
CA ARG A 358 6.76 0.83 -29.37
C ARG A 358 7.21 -0.64 -29.28
N LEU A 359 6.47 -1.51 -28.59
CA LEU A 359 6.67 -2.96 -28.62
C LEU A 359 5.98 -3.60 -29.83
N LEU A 360 4.85 -3.01 -30.24
CA LEU A 360 4.02 -3.47 -31.35
C LEU A 360 4.54 -2.99 -32.71
N TYR A 361 5.04 -1.77 -32.79
CA TYR A 361 5.33 -1.10 -34.06
C TYR A 361 6.76 -0.56 -34.12
N VAL A 362 7.40 -0.72 -35.28
CA VAL A 362 8.73 -0.17 -35.53
C VAL A 362 8.62 1.34 -35.86
N PRO A 363 9.41 2.23 -35.22
CA PRO A 363 9.42 3.65 -35.53
C PRO A 363 10.15 3.95 -36.84
N ILE A 364 9.89 5.10 -37.46
CA ILE A 364 10.60 5.50 -38.69
C ILE A 364 12.10 5.68 -38.41
N LEU A 365 12.43 6.39 -37.32
CA LEU A 365 13.77 6.49 -36.72
C LEU A 365 13.77 5.94 -35.29
N ALA A 366 14.85 5.25 -34.90
CA ALA A 366 15.02 4.74 -33.54
C ALA A 366 15.29 5.87 -32.50
N ARG A 367 16.03 6.91 -32.87
CA ARG A 367 16.39 8.06 -32.03
C ARG A 367 16.50 9.36 -32.84
N ASP A 368 16.44 10.50 -32.16
CA ASP A 368 16.78 11.81 -32.76
C ASP A 368 18.30 12.02 -32.73
N ASP A 369 19.00 11.28 -33.59
CA ASP A 369 20.45 11.43 -33.79
C ASP A 369 20.86 11.10 -35.23
N ASN A 370 22.10 11.49 -35.58
CA ASN A 370 22.67 11.27 -36.90
C ASN A 370 22.83 9.78 -37.24
N GLU A 371 23.14 8.92 -36.26
CA GLU A 371 23.26 7.47 -36.51
C GLU A 371 21.91 6.87 -36.95
N SER A 372 20.79 7.36 -36.41
CA SER A 372 19.45 7.01 -36.88
C SER A 372 19.17 7.59 -38.26
N ALA A 373 19.46 8.88 -38.50
CA ALA A 373 19.20 9.53 -39.78
C ALA A 373 20.01 8.92 -40.96
N GLU A 374 21.25 8.52 -40.71
CA GLU A 374 22.13 7.83 -41.66
C GLU A 374 21.78 6.35 -41.85
N GLY A 375 20.84 5.80 -41.08
CA GLY A 375 20.44 4.39 -41.17
C GLY A 375 21.43 3.41 -40.51
N ASN A 376 22.31 3.88 -39.63
CA ASN A 376 23.28 3.06 -38.90
C ASN A 376 22.65 2.35 -37.68
N ARG A 377 21.53 2.83 -37.13
CA ARG A 377 20.82 2.16 -36.02
C ARG A 377 19.89 1.02 -36.49
N PRO A 378 19.89 -0.15 -35.81
CA PRO A 378 18.86 -1.18 -36.00
C PRO A 378 17.51 -0.72 -35.41
N GLY A 379 16.45 -1.52 -35.59
CA GLY A 379 15.16 -1.28 -34.92
C GLY A 379 14.35 -0.09 -35.45
N GLN A 380 14.57 0.31 -36.71
CA GLN A 380 13.85 1.41 -37.37
C GLN A 380 13.48 1.07 -38.82
N LEU A 381 12.44 1.71 -39.36
CA LEU A 381 11.99 1.52 -40.74
C LEU A 381 12.92 2.19 -41.78
N ALA A 382 13.52 3.34 -41.44
CA ALA A 382 14.38 4.06 -42.36
C ALA A 382 15.74 3.36 -42.55
N ALA A 383 16.11 3.14 -43.81
CA ALA A 383 17.47 2.79 -44.25
C ALA A 383 18.38 4.03 -44.39
N GLY A 384 17.80 5.23 -44.41
CA GLY A 384 18.51 6.51 -44.46
C GLY A 384 17.54 7.65 -44.78
N ILE A 385 17.92 8.88 -44.44
CA ILE A 385 17.16 10.10 -44.71
C ILE A 385 18.06 11.14 -45.37
N GLU A 386 17.60 11.71 -46.48
CA GLU A 386 18.26 12.82 -47.16
C GLU A 386 17.43 14.10 -47.03
N SER A 387 18.08 15.22 -46.72
CA SER A 387 17.44 16.54 -46.66
C SER A 387 18.03 17.47 -47.72
N SER A 388 17.17 18.16 -48.47
CA SER A 388 17.54 19.05 -49.57
C SER A 388 16.59 20.26 -49.65
N ASN A 389 16.83 21.17 -50.61
CA ASN A 389 16.06 22.43 -50.76
C ASN A 389 15.97 23.24 -49.44
N LEU A 390 17.11 23.43 -48.77
CA LEU A 390 17.24 24.12 -47.48
C LEU A 390 16.30 23.55 -46.41
N GLY A 391 16.21 22.22 -46.31
CA GLY A 391 15.37 21.53 -45.31
C GLY A 391 13.90 21.39 -45.69
N ARG A 392 13.47 21.85 -46.88
CA ARG A 392 12.06 21.75 -47.34
C ARG A 392 11.74 20.50 -48.16
N LYS A 393 12.73 19.70 -48.51
CA LYS A 393 12.53 18.37 -49.11
C LYS A 393 13.23 17.33 -48.25
N ILE A 394 12.49 16.36 -47.77
CA ILE A 394 13.00 15.20 -47.01
C ILE A 394 12.67 13.95 -47.79
N VAL A 395 13.67 13.11 -48.07
CA VAL A 395 13.50 11.80 -48.71
C VAL A 395 13.83 10.73 -47.67
N ILE A 396 12.89 9.81 -47.45
CA ILE A 396 13.04 8.70 -46.50
C ILE A 396 13.12 7.41 -47.32
N GLN A 397 14.27 6.75 -47.27
CA GLN A 397 14.47 5.44 -47.88
C GLN A 397 14.18 4.33 -46.85
N LEU A 398 13.46 3.28 -47.24
CA LEU A 398 13.02 2.23 -46.32
C LEU A 398 13.88 0.96 -46.38
N ARG A 399 13.98 0.27 -45.23
CA ARG A 399 14.59 -1.04 -45.14
C ARG A 399 13.67 -2.11 -45.76
N PRO A 400 14.18 -2.99 -46.64
CA PRO A 400 13.42 -4.13 -47.12
C PRO A 400 13.26 -5.21 -46.04
N GLY A 401 12.30 -6.12 -46.22
CA GLY A 401 12.16 -7.34 -45.41
C GLY A 401 11.45 -7.18 -44.06
N ILE A 402 10.87 -6.01 -43.77
CA ILE A 402 9.98 -5.80 -42.62
C ILE A 402 8.55 -6.17 -43.05
N ASN A 403 7.91 -7.10 -42.35
CA ASN A 403 6.60 -7.65 -42.71
C ASN A 403 5.55 -7.35 -41.62
N TRP A 404 4.30 -7.18 -42.05
CA TRP A 404 3.15 -7.12 -41.15
C TRP A 404 2.81 -8.50 -40.58
N SER A 405 2.33 -8.53 -39.32
CA SER A 405 2.00 -9.75 -38.57
C SER A 405 0.78 -10.53 -39.07
N ASP A 406 0.04 -9.99 -40.04
CA ASP A 406 -0.99 -10.73 -40.78
C ASP A 406 -0.43 -11.51 -41.99
N GLY A 407 0.86 -11.35 -42.30
CA GLY A 407 1.53 -11.97 -43.43
C GLY A 407 1.09 -11.44 -44.80
N SER A 408 0.28 -10.38 -44.86
CA SER A 408 -0.32 -9.90 -46.12
C SER A 408 0.70 -9.31 -47.09
N ARG A 409 1.69 -8.57 -46.58
CA ARG A 409 2.77 -7.92 -47.34
C ARG A 409 3.85 -7.34 -46.41
N SER A 410 4.94 -6.87 -47.02
CA SER A 410 5.92 -6.01 -46.36
C SER A 410 5.38 -4.61 -46.06
N VAL A 411 6.00 -3.96 -45.07
CA VAL A 411 5.89 -2.51 -44.82
C VAL A 411 6.42 -1.76 -46.04
N SER A 412 5.75 -0.67 -46.41
CA SER A 412 5.98 0.05 -47.66
C SER A 412 5.88 1.56 -47.48
N ALA A 413 6.36 2.30 -48.46
CA ALA A 413 6.23 3.75 -48.52
C ALA A 413 4.78 4.25 -48.42
N ASN A 414 3.80 3.46 -48.87
CA ASN A 414 2.38 3.77 -48.74
C ASN A 414 1.89 3.78 -47.28
N ASP A 415 2.49 2.99 -46.38
CA ASP A 415 2.12 2.96 -44.96
C ASP A 415 2.53 4.26 -44.27
N ILE A 416 3.79 4.66 -44.50
CA ILE A 416 4.37 5.88 -43.95
C ILE A 416 3.71 7.12 -44.56
N ALA A 417 3.48 7.13 -45.89
CA ALA A 417 2.76 8.21 -46.55
C ALA A 417 1.32 8.34 -46.04
N ARG A 418 0.64 7.23 -45.76
CA ARG A 418 -0.69 7.22 -45.15
C ARG A 418 -0.68 7.86 -43.76
N ALA A 419 0.25 7.46 -42.88
CA ALA A 419 0.39 8.02 -41.54
C ALA A 419 0.70 9.52 -41.56
N PHE A 420 1.59 9.99 -42.45
CA PHE A 420 1.84 11.43 -42.61
C PHE A 420 0.64 12.20 -43.15
N THR A 421 -0.12 11.61 -44.07
CA THR A 421 -1.34 12.24 -44.62
C THR A 421 -2.45 12.30 -43.58
N ASP A 422 -2.63 11.25 -42.77
CA ASP A 422 -3.61 11.24 -41.68
C ASP A 422 -3.33 12.31 -40.63
N ARG A 423 -2.06 12.63 -40.35
CA ARG A 423 -1.69 13.74 -39.46
C ARG A 423 -2.09 15.12 -40.01
N THR A 424 -2.36 15.25 -41.31
CA THR A 424 -2.83 16.50 -41.94
C THR A 424 -4.35 16.65 -42.01
N GLU A 425 -5.12 15.57 -41.79
CA GLU A 425 -6.58 15.53 -41.96
C GLU A 425 -7.32 15.82 -40.63
N PRO A 426 -8.05 16.95 -40.48
CA PRO A 426 -8.70 17.33 -39.21
C PRO A 426 -9.73 16.32 -38.67
N ALA A 427 -10.29 15.45 -39.52
CA ALA A 427 -11.18 14.36 -39.09
C ALA A 427 -10.44 13.11 -38.56
N SER A 428 -9.11 13.04 -38.72
CA SER A 428 -8.30 11.92 -38.28
C SER A 428 -8.00 11.99 -36.78
N PRO A 429 -8.07 10.86 -36.03
CA PRO A 429 -7.56 10.78 -34.66
C PRO A 429 -6.06 11.12 -34.53
N GLN A 430 -5.30 11.04 -35.62
CA GLN A 430 -3.86 11.35 -35.68
C GLN A 430 -3.56 12.83 -35.92
N TYR A 431 -4.59 13.67 -36.13
CA TYR A 431 -4.38 15.05 -36.58
C TYR A 431 -3.40 15.81 -35.69
N ASN A 432 -2.47 16.51 -36.34
CA ASN A 432 -1.52 17.40 -35.69
C ASN A 432 -1.47 18.72 -36.46
N ALA A 433 -1.96 19.79 -35.85
CA ALA A 433 -2.10 21.09 -36.48
C ALA A 433 -0.79 21.64 -37.07
N ARG A 434 0.33 21.46 -36.34
CA ARG A 434 1.66 21.93 -36.76
C ARG A 434 2.22 21.14 -37.93
N TRP A 435 2.02 19.82 -37.93
CA TRP A 435 2.37 18.97 -39.05
C TRP A 435 1.54 19.32 -40.29
N ALA A 436 0.23 19.51 -40.12
CA ALA A 436 -0.69 19.93 -41.18
C ALA A 436 -0.29 21.28 -41.81
N GLU A 437 0.17 22.25 -41.02
CA GLU A 437 0.69 23.53 -41.52
C GLU A 437 2.06 23.38 -42.21
N SER A 438 2.88 22.43 -41.77
CA SER A 438 4.25 22.24 -42.26
C SER A 438 4.34 21.48 -43.58
N ILE A 439 3.42 20.56 -43.85
CA ILE A 439 3.41 19.72 -45.06
C ILE A 439 2.82 20.48 -46.26
N GLU A 440 3.58 20.55 -47.35
CA GLU A 440 3.08 20.94 -48.68
C GLU A 440 2.50 19.71 -49.40
N ARG A 441 3.25 18.60 -49.39
CA ARG A 441 2.92 17.40 -50.16
C ARG A 441 3.66 16.17 -49.63
N VAL A 442 2.99 15.02 -49.70
CA VAL A 442 3.59 13.69 -49.48
C VAL A 442 3.54 12.95 -50.82
N GLU A 443 4.68 12.43 -51.29
CA GLU A 443 4.79 11.65 -52.51
C GLU A 443 5.42 10.29 -52.23
N VAL A 444 5.05 9.29 -53.03
CA VAL A 444 5.64 7.95 -53.02
C VAL A 444 6.20 7.68 -54.42
N PRO A 445 7.47 8.00 -54.69
CA PRO A 445 8.08 7.77 -56.00
C PRO A 445 8.18 6.29 -56.36
N ASP A 446 8.42 5.44 -55.35
CA ASP A 446 8.48 3.98 -55.47
C ASP A 446 8.06 3.31 -54.13
N PRO A 447 7.79 1.99 -54.09
CA PRO A 447 7.30 1.30 -52.88
C PRO A 447 8.22 1.34 -51.64
N THR A 448 9.47 1.79 -51.79
CA THR A 448 10.50 1.86 -50.74
C THR A 448 10.96 3.28 -50.43
N GLN A 449 10.38 4.30 -51.05
CA GLN A 449 10.76 5.70 -50.88
C GLN A 449 9.56 6.61 -50.60
N VAL A 450 9.68 7.49 -49.60
CA VAL A 450 8.72 8.57 -49.33
C VAL A 450 9.42 9.91 -49.50
N GLU A 451 8.82 10.82 -50.26
CA GLU A 451 9.26 12.22 -50.37
C GLU A 451 8.26 13.13 -49.64
N LEU A 452 8.76 13.93 -48.71
CA LEU A 452 8.03 15.01 -48.05
C LEU A 452 8.49 16.34 -48.62
N ARG A 453 7.53 17.15 -49.08
CA ARG A 453 7.74 18.58 -49.37
C ARG A 453 7.08 19.41 -48.28
N LEU A 454 7.80 20.42 -47.83
CA LEU A 454 7.44 21.20 -46.65
C LEU A 454 7.33 22.70 -46.99
N ASN A 455 6.28 23.34 -46.46
CA ASN A 455 6.06 24.78 -46.57
C ASN A 455 7.19 25.59 -45.90
N ARG A 456 7.83 25.02 -44.86
CA ARG A 456 9.00 25.58 -44.16
C ARG A 456 9.96 24.47 -43.74
N ALA A 457 11.23 24.83 -43.50
CA ALA A 457 12.17 23.92 -42.85
C ALA A 457 11.75 23.67 -41.40
N LEU A 458 11.84 22.42 -40.94
CA LEU A 458 11.58 22.05 -39.55
C LEU A 458 12.85 22.23 -38.71
N LEU A 459 12.71 22.78 -37.50
CA LEU A 459 13.81 23.04 -36.56
C LEU A 459 14.66 21.79 -36.24
N LYS A 460 13.98 20.66 -36.06
CA LYS A 460 14.56 19.32 -35.94
C LYS A 460 13.67 18.36 -36.72
N PRO A 461 14.00 17.99 -37.96
CA PRO A 461 13.13 17.14 -38.77
C PRO A 461 13.00 15.72 -38.20
N ASN A 462 14.09 15.18 -37.64
CA ASN A 462 14.16 13.82 -37.11
C ASN A 462 13.19 13.57 -35.94
N SER A 463 12.95 14.56 -35.06
CA SER A 463 12.04 14.41 -33.91
C SER A 463 10.59 14.13 -34.34
N TRP A 464 10.19 14.53 -35.55
CA TRP A 464 8.86 14.24 -36.12
C TRP A 464 8.74 12.80 -36.68
N LEU A 465 9.85 12.05 -36.68
CA LEU A 465 9.98 10.71 -37.28
C LEU A 465 10.24 9.62 -36.23
N LEU A 466 10.11 9.94 -34.94
CA LEU A 466 10.26 8.99 -33.83
C LEU A 466 9.01 8.16 -33.53
N ASP A 467 7.88 8.51 -34.15
CA ASP A 467 6.62 7.83 -33.92
C ASP A 467 6.51 6.52 -34.71
N PRO A 468 5.80 5.52 -34.19
CA PRO A 468 5.48 4.31 -34.95
C PRO A 468 4.45 4.58 -36.07
N VAL A 469 4.43 3.68 -37.04
CA VAL A 469 3.55 3.76 -38.22
C VAL A 469 2.62 2.55 -38.25
N GLY A 470 1.32 2.81 -38.42
CA GLY A 470 0.31 1.78 -38.58
C GLY A 470 0.19 1.25 -40.03
N PRO A 471 -0.38 0.05 -40.22
CA PRO A 471 -0.64 -0.49 -41.55
C PRO A 471 -1.70 0.33 -42.29
N ALA A 472 -1.39 0.81 -43.49
CA ALA A 472 -2.35 1.57 -44.32
C ALA A 472 -3.63 0.76 -44.67
N HIS A 473 -3.56 -0.57 -44.58
CA HIS A 473 -4.67 -1.49 -44.82
C HIS A 473 -5.49 -1.82 -43.54
N GLY A 474 -5.05 -1.38 -42.36
CA GLY A 474 -5.72 -1.59 -41.07
C GLY A 474 -6.63 -0.45 -40.61
N GLY A 475 -6.84 0.58 -41.42
CA GLY A 475 -7.57 1.78 -41.00
C GLY A 475 -6.82 2.56 -39.91
N TRP A 476 -7.53 3.44 -39.18
CA TRP A 476 -6.89 4.26 -38.15
C TRP A 476 -6.48 3.44 -36.93
N ASP A 477 -7.29 2.50 -36.46
CA ASP A 477 -7.00 1.71 -35.25
C ASP A 477 -5.99 0.57 -35.49
N GLY A 478 -5.41 0.47 -36.69
CA GLY A 478 -4.45 -0.56 -37.08
C GLY A 478 -5.05 -1.97 -37.19
N ARG A 479 -6.38 -2.08 -37.28
CA ARG A 479 -7.10 -3.36 -37.24
C ARG A 479 -7.66 -3.80 -38.59
N VAL A 480 -7.23 -4.96 -39.05
CA VAL A 480 -7.69 -5.59 -40.31
C VAL A 480 -8.81 -6.58 -40.00
N ALA A 481 -9.82 -6.65 -40.88
CA ALA A 481 -10.86 -7.68 -40.79
C ALA A 481 -10.32 -9.04 -41.27
N THR A 482 -10.18 -9.99 -40.35
CA THR A 482 -9.59 -11.32 -40.57
C THR A 482 -10.66 -12.40 -40.44
N GLY A 483 -11.53 -12.51 -41.45
CA GLY A 483 -12.53 -13.58 -41.58
C GLY A 483 -13.33 -13.84 -40.30
N ASP A 484 -13.38 -15.11 -39.88
CA ASP A 484 -14.10 -15.57 -38.69
C ASP A 484 -13.54 -15.03 -37.34
N GLN A 485 -12.35 -14.42 -37.34
CA GLN A 485 -11.70 -13.89 -36.13
C GLN A 485 -12.00 -12.40 -35.84
N GLY A 486 -12.87 -11.76 -36.63
CA GLY A 486 -13.23 -10.36 -36.43
C GLY A 486 -12.11 -9.40 -36.86
N ARG A 487 -11.82 -8.35 -36.07
CA ARG A 487 -10.81 -7.32 -36.40
C ARG A 487 -9.54 -7.44 -35.54
N ARG A 488 -8.51 -8.13 -36.05
CA ARG A 488 -7.18 -8.30 -35.41
C ARG A 488 -6.33 -7.03 -35.57
N LEU A 489 -5.56 -6.67 -34.54
CA LEU A 489 -4.55 -5.62 -34.63
C LEU A 489 -3.33 -6.14 -35.41
N VAL A 490 -2.92 -5.42 -36.43
CA VAL A 490 -1.78 -5.78 -37.29
C VAL A 490 -0.60 -4.85 -36.99
N SER A 491 0.59 -5.42 -36.90
CA SER A 491 1.79 -4.82 -36.29
C SER A 491 3.06 -5.36 -36.95
N ASP A 492 4.23 -4.74 -36.76
CA ASP A 492 5.48 -5.10 -37.44
C ASP A 492 6.71 -5.18 -36.51
N GLY A 493 6.52 -4.87 -35.22
CA GLY A 493 7.53 -4.87 -34.17
C GLY A 493 7.88 -6.25 -33.60
N PRO A 494 8.70 -6.26 -32.52
CA PRO A 494 9.13 -7.50 -31.86
C PRO A 494 8.00 -8.24 -31.12
N PHE A 495 6.89 -7.57 -30.81
CA PHE A 495 5.74 -8.17 -30.15
C PHE A 495 4.43 -7.90 -30.91
N GLU A 496 3.42 -8.72 -30.62
CA GLU A 496 2.07 -8.63 -31.14
C GLU A 496 1.04 -8.63 -30.00
N LEU A 497 -0.11 -8.00 -30.23
CA LEU A 497 -1.18 -7.96 -29.24
C LEU A 497 -1.91 -9.32 -29.20
N ALA A 498 -1.78 -10.04 -28.08
CA ALA A 498 -2.55 -11.26 -27.84
C ALA A 498 -3.94 -10.95 -27.26
N THR A 499 -4.00 -10.16 -26.18
CA THR A 499 -5.26 -9.71 -25.57
C THR A 499 -5.14 -8.30 -24.98
N ALA A 500 -6.26 -7.57 -24.96
CA ALA A 500 -6.41 -6.33 -24.21
C ALA A 500 -7.76 -6.35 -23.50
N THR A 501 -7.76 -6.09 -22.19
CA THR A 501 -8.95 -6.04 -21.34
C THR A 501 -9.01 -4.71 -20.59
N ALA A 502 -9.90 -4.59 -19.60
CA ALA A 502 -9.95 -3.40 -18.77
C ALA A 502 -8.81 -3.31 -17.75
N ASP A 503 -8.12 -4.41 -17.40
CA ASP A 503 -7.08 -4.40 -16.35
C ASP A 503 -5.83 -5.23 -16.70
N GLU A 504 -5.77 -5.82 -17.90
CA GLU A 504 -4.59 -6.53 -18.43
C GLU A 504 -4.39 -6.22 -19.92
N VAL A 505 -3.14 -5.99 -20.34
CA VAL A 505 -2.69 -6.08 -21.74
C VAL A 505 -1.62 -7.16 -21.85
N GLN A 506 -1.82 -8.11 -22.77
CA GLN A 506 -0.90 -9.22 -22.99
C GLN A 506 -0.34 -9.17 -24.42
N LEU A 507 0.99 -9.20 -24.51
CA LEU A 507 1.74 -9.20 -25.76
C LEU A 507 2.51 -10.51 -25.89
N HIS A 508 2.49 -11.13 -27.07
CA HIS A 508 3.32 -12.31 -27.39
C HIS A 508 4.42 -11.88 -28.35
N ALA A 509 5.59 -12.53 -28.29
CA ALA A 509 6.69 -12.20 -29.19
C ALA A 509 6.36 -12.67 -30.62
N SER A 510 6.65 -11.85 -31.64
CA SER A 510 6.33 -12.13 -33.04
C SER A 510 7.27 -13.20 -33.63
N ASP A 511 6.91 -13.80 -34.77
CA ASP A 511 7.82 -14.71 -35.51
C ASP A 511 9.18 -14.06 -35.82
N ARG A 512 9.18 -12.72 -36.03
CA ARG A 512 10.40 -11.92 -36.22
C ARG A 512 11.33 -11.96 -35.00
N SER A 513 10.78 -12.07 -33.79
CA SER A 513 11.55 -12.23 -32.55
C SER A 513 12.27 -13.57 -32.42
N GLU A 514 11.97 -14.54 -33.27
CA GLU A 514 12.66 -15.84 -33.30
C GLU A 514 13.92 -15.84 -34.18
N SER A 515 14.16 -14.75 -34.92
CA SER A 515 15.39 -14.55 -35.69
C SER A 515 16.62 -14.36 -34.79
N PRO A 516 17.85 -14.65 -35.26
CA PRO A 516 19.07 -14.40 -34.50
C PRO A 516 19.18 -12.94 -34.04
N GLY A 517 19.23 -12.73 -32.71
CA GLY A 517 19.23 -11.39 -32.09
C GLY A 517 17.84 -10.85 -31.71
N GLY A 518 16.77 -11.61 -31.93
CA GLY A 518 15.43 -11.30 -31.40
C GLY A 518 15.30 -11.55 -29.90
N THR A 519 14.20 -11.09 -29.31
CA THR A 519 14.00 -11.13 -27.84
C THR A 519 13.91 -12.55 -27.29
N LYS A 520 14.47 -12.75 -26.09
CA LYS A 520 14.40 -14.01 -25.34
C LYS A 520 13.12 -14.09 -24.48
N LEU A 521 12.41 -12.98 -24.32
CA LEU A 521 11.07 -12.97 -23.75
C LEU A 521 10.08 -13.45 -24.82
N ARG A 522 9.14 -14.33 -24.45
CA ARG A 522 8.07 -14.79 -25.35
C ARG A 522 6.71 -14.18 -25.03
N ARG A 523 6.54 -13.62 -23.83
CA ARG A 523 5.29 -12.98 -23.41
C ARG A 523 5.56 -11.82 -22.46
N ILE A 524 4.82 -10.73 -22.64
CA ILE A 524 4.73 -9.61 -21.69
C ILE A 524 3.27 -9.51 -21.23
N ARG A 525 3.05 -9.29 -19.94
CA ARG A 525 1.72 -9.09 -19.35
C ARG A 525 1.76 -7.84 -18.49
N GLU A 526 1.18 -6.74 -18.97
CA GLU A 526 0.94 -5.55 -18.16
C GLU A 526 -0.36 -5.72 -17.39
N THR A 527 -0.27 -5.82 -16.06
CA THR A 527 -1.40 -5.84 -15.15
C THR A 527 -1.58 -4.46 -14.54
N ARG A 528 -2.77 -3.88 -14.69
CA ARG A 528 -3.13 -2.59 -14.12
C ARG A 528 -3.48 -2.75 -12.64
N TYR A 529 -2.84 -1.95 -11.79
CA TYR A 529 -3.19 -1.84 -10.37
C TYR A 529 -3.95 -0.54 -10.10
N ALA A 530 -4.94 -0.59 -9.21
CA ALA A 530 -5.74 0.59 -8.85
C ALA A 530 -4.98 1.59 -7.95
N ASP A 531 -3.95 1.12 -7.25
CA ASP A 531 -3.12 1.91 -6.33
C ASP A 531 -1.68 1.35 -6.28
N ALA A 532 -0.73 2.22 -5.93
CA ALA A 532 0.69 1.82 -5.87
C ALA A 532 1.03 0.86 -4.73
N GLN A 533 0.27 0.81 -3.62
CA GLN A 533 0.57 -0.14 -2.54
C GLN A 533 0.24 -1.57 -2.95
N SER A 534 -0.85 -1.77 -3.69
CA SER A 534 -1.18 -3.06 -4.32
C SER A 534 -0.10 -3.50 -5.31
N ALA A 535 0.37 -2.59 -6.16
CA ALA A 535 1.42 -2.86 -7.16
C ALA A 535 2.79 -3.19 -6.49
N LEU A 536 3.21 -2.39 -5.52
CA LEU A 536 4.43 -2.66 -4.72
C LEU A 536 4.33 -3.98 -3.96
N GLY A 537 3.15 -4.27 -3.39
CA GLY A 537 2.88 -5.54 -2.72
C GLY A 537 3.02 -6.72 -3.67
N ALA A 538 2.54 -6.60 -4.92
CA ALA A 538 2.71 -7.62 -5.94
C ALA A 538 4.20 -7.82 -6.33
N LEU A 539 5.00 -6.74 -6.45
CA LEU A 539 6.44 -6.84 -6.70
C LEU A 539 7.17 -7.55 -5.56
N VAL A 540 6.89 -7.16 -4.31
CA VAL A 540 7.51 -7.77 -3.12
C VAL A 540 7.10 -9.25 -3.00
N ARG A 541 5.84 -9.60 -3.27
CA ARG A 541 5.38 -11.00 -3.36
C ARG A 541 5.82 -11.73 -4.65
N GLY A 542 6.46 -11.03 -5.59
CA GLY A 542 6.91 -11.54 -6.89
C GLY A 542 5.82 -12.00 -7.86
N GLU A 543 4.58 -11.59 -7.61
CA GLU A 543 3.45 -11.75 -8.55
C GLU A 543 3.73 -10.99 -9.87
N ILE A 544 4.52 -9.91 -9.80
CA ILE A 544 5.12 -9.21 -10.93
C ILE A 544 6.65 -9.22 -10.81
N SER A 545 7.34 -9.08 -11.94
CA SER A 545 8.81 -9.03 -12.02
C SER A 545 9.36 -7.62 -12.23
N LEU A 546 8.53 -6.73 -12.75
CA LEU A 546 8.85 -5.33 -13.05
C LEU A 546 7.66 -4.47 -12.59
N LEU A 547 7.95 -3.31 -12.01
CA LEU A 547 6.99 -2.29 -11.63
C LEU A 547 7.39 -0.99 -12.32
N GLU A 548 6.49 -0.44 -13.12
CA GLU A 548 6.76 0.70 -13.99
C GLU A 548 7.02 2.00 -13.24
N HIS A 549 6.31 2.24 -12.12
CA HIS A 549 6.50 3.43 -11.29
C HIS A 549 6.61 3.12 -9.80
N VAL A 550 7.62 3.70 -9.15
CA VAL A 550 7.88 3.61 -7.71
C VAL A 550 7.70 5.00 -7.08
N PRO A 551 6.72 5.19 -6.19
CA PRO A 551 6.58 6.44 -5.44
C PRO A 551 7.82 6.74 -4.61
N ALA A 552 8.29 7.99 -4.65
CA ALA A 552 9.57 8.41 -4.03
C ALA A 552 9.73 7.96 -2.56
N ASN A 553 8.69 8.12 -1.74
CA ASN A 553 8.69 7.68 -0.33
C ASN A 553 8.82 6.16 -0.09
N ARG A 554 8.83 5.33 -1.15
CA ARG A 554 9.05 3.88 -1.08
C ARG A 554 10.43 3.44 -1.55
N LEU A 555 11.19 4.31 -2.21
CA LEU A 555 12.54 4.01 -2.70
C LEU A 555 13.47 3.42 -1.61
N PRO A 556 13.58 4.00 -0.40
CA PRO A 556 14.49 3.46 0.62
C PRO A 556 14.15 2.02 1.05
N ALA A 557 12.86 1.65 1.02
CA ALA A 557 12.41 0.31 1.39
C ALA A 557 12.66 -0.72 0.29
N LEU A 558 12.58 -0.32 -0.99
CA LEU A 558 12.89 -1.22 -2.11
C LEU A 558 14.41 -1.41 -2.28
N THR A 559 15.19 -0.33 -2.19
CA THR A 559 16.66 -0.36 -2.31
C THR A 559 17.33 -1.18 -1.20
N ALA A 560 16.67 -1.32 -0.04
CA ALA A 560 17.13 -2.18 1.05
C ALA A 560 16.87 -3.68 0.82
N SER A 561 16.09 -4.07 -0.19
CA SER A 561 15.75 -5.46 -0.47
C SER A 561 16.78 -6.13 -1.40
N PRO A 562 17.46 -7.22 -1.01
CA PRO A 562 18.44 -7.89 -1.86
C PRO A 562 17.82 -8.64 -3.05
N GLU A 563 16.50 -8.84 -3.06
CA GLU A 563 15.77 -9.46 -4.19
C GLU A 563 15.34 -8.45 -5.26
N LEU A 564 15.48 -7.14 -4.99
CA LEU A 564 15.02 -6.07 -5.85
C LEU A 564 16.18 -5.21 -6.35
N LYS A 565 15.96 -4.60 -7.50
CA LYS A 565 16.75 -3.49 -8.03
C LYS A 565 15.81 -2.32 -8.33
N VAL A 566 16.35 -1.12 -8.25
CA VAL A 566 15.67 0.13 -8.54
C VAL A 566 16.49 0.85 -9.59
N GLY A 567 15.81 1.38 -10.61
CA GLY A 567 16.40 2.19 -11.68
C GLY A 567 15.59 3.46 -11.85
N ARG A 568 16.16 4.42 -12.59
CA ARG A 568 15.58 5.75 -12.78
C ARG A 568 15.34 6.07 -14.25
N TYR A 569 14.38 6.93 -14.51
CA TYR A 569 14.22 7.53 -15.83
C TYR A 569 15.25 8.63 -16.06
N SER A 570 15.71 8.79 -17.30
CA SER A 570 16.78 9.73 -17.66
C SER A 570 16.36 11.20 -17.55
N THR A 571 15.06 11.48 -17.64
CA THR A 571 14.45 12.81 -17.53
C THR A 571 13.46 12.85 -16.35
N PRO A 572 13.57 13.84 -15.45
CA PRO A 572 12.57 14.07 -14.41
C PRO A 572 11.17 14.34 -14.98
N SER A 573 10.13 13.92 -14.26
CA SER A 573 8.75 14.27 -14.57
C SER A 573 8.42 15.68 -14.08
N MET A 574 7.71 16.47 -14.89
CA MET A 574 7.20 17.79 -14.53
C MET A 574 5.75 17.70 -14.08
N HIS A 575 5.52 17.98 -12.79
CA HIS A 575 4.18 18.13 -12.25
C HIS A 575 3.72 19.59 -12.32
N ARG A 576 2.55 19.79 -12.94
CA ARG A 576 1.96 21.12 -13.16
C ARG A 576 0.43 21.03 -13.22
N ILE A 577 -0.25 22.14 -12.96
CA ILE A 577 -1.69 22.29 -13.20
C ILE A 577 -1.85 23.18 -14.43
N ALA A 578 -2.31 22.60 -15.54
CA ALA A 578 -2.75 23.36 -16.71
C ALA A 578 -4.05 24.10 -16.39
N LEU A 579 -4.24 25.29 -16.99
CA LEU A 579 -5.46 26.09 -16.86
C LEU A 579 -6.08 26.28 -18.25
N ASP A 580 -7.40 26.27 -18.33
CA ASP A 580 -8.10 26.57 -19.58
C ASP A 580 -8.54 28.04 -19.61
N GLY A 581 -7.75 28.91 -20.26
CA GLY A 581 -8.12 30.31 -20.53
C GLY A 581 -9.42 30.52 -21.32
N ARG A 582 -10.05 29.46 -21.86
CA ARG A 582 -11.42 29.52 -22.40
C ARG A 582 -12.46 29.72 -21.30
N ASN A 583 -12.14 29.43 -20.03
CA ASN A 583 -12.87 29.94 -18.86
C ASN A 583 -12.41 31.39 -18.56
N PRO A 584 -13.29 32.41 -18.66
CA PRO A 584 -12.92 33.80 -18.44
C PRO A 584 -12.32 34.09 -17.06
N MET A 585 -12.70 33.35 -16.02
CA MET A 585 -12.12 33.52 -14.67
C MET A 585 -10.62 33.22 -14.67
N LEU A 586 -10.18 32.20 -15.41
CA LEU A 586 -8.78 31.79 -15.48
C LEU A 586 -7.92 32.74 -16.34
N ARG A 587 -8.55 33.62 -17.13
CA ARG A 587 -7.85 34.74 -17.78
C ARG A 587 -7.46 35.85 -16.79
N ASN A 588 -8.11 35.95 -15.63
CA ASN A 588 -7.77 36.95 -14.62
C ASN A 588 -6.40 36.66 -13.98
N ARG A 589 -5.46 37.62 -14.12
CA ARG A 589 -4.08 37.50 -13.64
C ARG A 589 -3.98 37.49 -12.11
N ALA A 590 -4.84 38.22 -11.41
CA ALA A 590 -4.91 38.19 -9.95
C ALA A 590 -5.37 36.81 -9.45
N LEU A 591 -6.36 36.18 -10.11
CA LEU A 591 -6.78 34.82 -9.76
C LEU A 591 -5.66 33.81 -9.95
N ARG A 592 -5.01 33.75 -11.12
CA ARG A 592 -3.91 32.78 -11.37
C ARG A 592 -2.78 32.92 -10.36
N ARG A 593 -2.35 34.14 -10.06
CA ARG A 593 -1.35 34.41 -9.01
C ARG A 593 -1.85 34.02 -7.62
N GLY A 594 -3.10 34.33 -7.28
CA GLY A 594 -3.70 33.94 -6.01
C GLY A 594 -3.75 32.42 -5.81
N LEU A 595 -4.13 31.66 -6.84
CA LEU A 595 -4.04 30.19 -6.84
C LEU A 595 -2.60 29.71 -6.63
N SER A 596 -1.62 30.34 -7.29
CA SER A 596 -0.21 29.97 -7.17
C SER A 596 0.37 30.23 -5.76
N TYR A 597 0.11 31.42 -5.18
CA TYR A 597 0.58 31.80 -3.85
C TYR A 597 -0.06 30.98 -2.72
N ALA A 598 -1.25 30.42 -2.93
CA ALA A 598 -1.94 29.55 -1.97
C ALA A 598 -1.29 28.15 -1.82
N ILE A 599 -0.47 27.72 -2.79
CA ILE A 599 0.12 26.37 -2.79
C ILE A 599 1.49 26.39 -2.11
N ASN A 600 1.57 25.81 -0.91
CA ASN A 600 2.85 25.56 -0.24
C ASN A 600 3.57 24.35 -0.87
N ARG A 601 4.11 24.55 -2.07
CA ARG A 601 4.79 23.51 -2.87
C ARG A 601 5.88 22.78 -2.10
N ARG A 602 6.66 23.54 -1.29
CA ARG A 602 7.77 23.01 -0.50
C ARG A 602 7.29 22.02 0.56
N MET A 603 6.30 22.40 1.37
CA MET A 603 5.70 21.50 2.36
C MET A 603 5.06 20.27 1.70
N LEU A 604 4.36 20.44 0.57
CA LEU A 604 3.76 19.30 -0.15
C LEU A 604 4.83 18.32 -0.64
N LEU A 605 5.88 18.81 -1.27
CA LEU A 605 6.99 17.99 -1.76
C LEU A 605 7.72 17.27 -0.61
N GLU A 606 8.17 18.01 0.41
CA GLU A 606 8.92 17.49 1.56
C GLU A 606 8.08 16.51 2.39
N GLU A 607 6.93 16.95 2.91
CA GLU A 607 6.18 16.19 3.92
C GLU A 607 5.22 15.16 3.31
N THR A 608 4.80 15.31 2.05
CA THR A 608 3.81 14.41 1.44
C THR A 608 4.46 13.40 0.51
N LEU A 609 5.30 13.86 -0.44
CA LEU A 609 5.83 13.04 -1.52
C LEU A 609 7.18 12.38 -1.18
N LEU A 610 8.19 13.17 -0.82
CA LEU A 610 9.56 12.70 -0.61
C LEU A 610 9.79 12.07 0.77
N LYS A 611 9.23 12.67 1.83
CA LYS A 611 9.57 12.41 3.25
C LYS A 611 11.00 12.80 3.63
N HIS A 612 11.64 13.64 2.81
CA HIS A 612 12.94 14.25 3.05
C HIS A 612 13.00 15.66 2.42
N PRO A 613 13.99 16.50 2.78
CA PRO A 613 14.20 17.79 2.10
C PRO A 613 14.45 17.63 0.59
N PRO A 614 14.14 18.65 -0.24
CA PRO A 614 14.31 18.59 -1.69
C PRO A 614 15.80 18.61 -2.03
N ASP A 615 16.14 18.04 -3.18
CA ASP A 615 17.51 17.85 -3.63
C ASP A 615 17.74 18.47 -5.03
N ALA A 616 18.80 18.07 -5.73
CA ALA A 616 19.16 18.63 -7.03
C ALA A 616 18.27 18.17 -8.20
N VAL A 617 17.53 17.06 -8.05
CA VAL A 617 16.65 16.48 -9.08
C VAL A 617 15.18 16.44 -8.66
N ASN A 618 14.91 16.34 -7.35
CA ASN A 618 13.58 16.42 -6.75
C ASN A 618 13.39 17.79 -6.07
N LEU A 619 12.79 18.76 -6.76
CA LEU A 619 12.63 20.12 -6.25
C LEU A 619 11.34 20.81 -6.70
N VAL A 620 10.98 21.86 -5.96
CA VAL A 620 9.88 22.77 -6.31
C VAL A 620 10.21 23.47 -7.64
N SER A 621 9.25 23.45 -8.56
CA SER A 621 9.38 24.10 -9.87
C SER A 621 8.91 25.55 -9.79
N ASP A 622 9.67 26.43 -10.44
CA ASP A 622 9.40 27.86 -10.59
C ASP A 622 8.76 28.19 -11.96
N GLY A 623 9.09 27.42 -12.99
CA GLY A 623 8.52 27.49 -14.34
C GLY A 623 7.88 26.19 -14.85
N PRO A 624 7.33 26.20 -16.08
CA PRO A 624 6.72 25.05 -16.76
C PRO A 624 7.67 23.88 -17.10
N PHE A 625 9.00 24.05 -17.05
CA PHE A 625 9.99 23.04 -17.50
C PHE A 625 10.87 22.51 -16.36
N VAL A 626 11.55 21.39 -16.62
CA VAL A 626 12.57 20.83 -15.71
C VAL A 626 13.74 21.79 -15.62
N LYS A 627 14.20 22.06 -14.39
CA LYS A 627 15.34 22.92 -14.11
C LYS A 627 16.63 22.34 -14.71
N GLY A 628 17.48 23.21 -15.25
CA GLY A 628 18.72 22.84 -15.93
C GLY A 628 18.54 22.35 -17.37
N THR A 629 17.31 22.28 -17.89
CA THR A 629 17.09 21.99 -19.32
C THR A 629 17.51 23.17 -20.21
N ILE A 630 17.67 22.90 -21.50
CA ILE A 630 18.00 23.91 -22.52
C ILE A 630 17.01 25.08 -22.60
N ALA A 631 15.77 24.91 -22.10
CA ALA A 631 14.69 25.90 -22.09
C ALA A 631 14.49 26.58 -20.71
N ASP A 632 15.16 26.11 -19.65
CA ASP A 632 15.11 26.73 -18.32
C ASP A 632 15.75 28.13 -18.35
N ALA A 633 14.98 29.14 -17.95
CA ALA A 633 15.47 30.51 -17.92
C ALA A 633 16.31 30.81 -16.67
N PRO A 634 17.57 31.28 -16.81
CA PRO A 634 18.37 31.68 -15.68
C PRO A 634 17.82 32.97 -15.04
N ASP A 635 18.04 33.06 -13.72
CA ASP A 635 17.92 34.24 -12.86
C ASP A 635 16.49 34.82 -12.68
N VAL A 636 15.45 33.99 -12.75
CA VAL A 636 14.07 34.40 -12.43
C VAL A 636 13.54 33.70 -11.18
N LEU A 637 13.17 34.48 -10.16
CA LEU A 637 12.67 33.98 -8.88
C LEU A 637 11.23 33.43 -8.98
N PRO A 638 10.91 32.26 -8.36
CA PRO A 638 9.54 31.78 -8.24
C PRO A 638 8.62 32.70 -7.45
N LEU A 639 7.32 32.57 -7.71
CA LEU A 639 6.29 32.97 -6.75
C LEU A 639 6.35 32.03 -5.53
N GLY A 640 6.63 32.61 -4.36
CA GLY A 640 6.67 31.87 -3.09
C GLY A 640 5.28 31.43 -2.60
N TYR A 641 5.24 30.87 -1.40
CA TYR A 641 4.00 30.61 -0.67
C TYR A 641 3.65 31.83 0.20
N ASP A 642 2.47 32.42 -0.05
CA ASP A 642 1.92 33.51 0.77
C ASP A 642 0.38 33.42 0.78
N PRO A 643 -0.22 32.78 1.80
CA PRO A 643 -1.66 32.58 1.85
C PRO A 643 -2.44 33.88 2.10
N LEU A 644 -1.81 34.92 2.65
CA LEU A 644 -2.45 36.21 2.88
C LEU A 644 -2.54 37.00 1.57
N LEU A 645 -1.43 37.09 0.82
CA LEU A 645 -1.41 37.67 -0.51
C LEU A 645 -2.32 36.90 -1.46
N ALA A 646 -2.34 35.56 -1.37
CA ALA A 646 -3.27 34.73 -2.12
C ALA A 646 -4.74 35.10 -1.87
N ALA A 647 -5.16 35.22 -0.60
CA ALA A 647 -6.51 35.63 -0.25
C ALA A 647 -6.86 37.04 -0.75
N MET A 648 -5.92 37.99 -0.65
CA MET A 648 -6.10 39.35 -1.20
C MET A 648 -6.25 39.35 -2.73
N LEU A 649 -5.44 38.58 -3.44
CA LEU A 649 -5.49 38.46 -4.90
C LEU A 649 -6.77 37.76 -5.38
N VAL A 650 -7.23 36.71 -4.68
CA VAL A 650 -8.53 36.06 -4.95
C VAL A 650 -9.69 37.01 -4.69
N ALA A 651 -9.64 37.82 -3.62
CA ALA A 651 -10.66 38.82 -3.34
C ALA A 651 -10.70 39.95 -4.39
N ALA A 652 -9.53 40.41 -4.85
CA ALA A 652 -9.42 41.37 -5.95
C ALA A 652 -10.01 40.78 -7.25
N ALA A 653 -9.64 39.54 -7.60
CA ALA A 653 -10.17 38.86 -8.78
C ALA A 653 -11.69 38.69 -8.74
N LYS A 654 -12.28 38.36 -7.58
CA LYS A 654 -13.75 38.30 -7.42
C LYS A 654 -14.42 39.64 -7.72
N LYS A 655 -13.82 40.75 -7.26
CA LYS A 655 -14.31 42.10 -7.53
C LYS A 655 -14.17 42.49 -9.01
N GLU A 656 -13.03 42.19 -9.64
CA GLU A 656 -12.76 42.47 -11.06
C GLU A 656 -13.65 41.65 -12.00
N LEU A 657 -14.00 40.42 -11.63
CA LEU A 657 -14.85 39.51 -12.40
C LEU A 657 -16.35 39.68 -12.10
N GLU A 658 -16.73 40.58 -11.18
CA GLU A 658 -18.08 40.70 -10.60
C GLU A 658 -18.65 39.35 -10.13
N ALA A 659 -17.76 38.46 -9.69
CA ALA A 659 -18.04 37.05 -9.45
C ALA A 659 -18.37 36.75 -7.99
N GLY A 660 -19.30 35.80 -7.80
CA GLY A 660 -19.62 35.22 -6.49
C GLY A 660 -18.55 34.24 -5.99
N PRO A 661 -18.94 33.13 -5.34
CA PRO A 661 -18.01 32.07 -4.96
C PRO A 661 -17.30 31.50 -6.19
N ILE A 662 -15.96 31.58 -6.23
CA ILE A 662 -15.18 30.95 -7.29
C ILE A 662 -15.19 29.44 -7.05
N LYS A 663 -15.68 28.69 -8.03
CA LYS A 663 -15.70 27.23 -8.05
C LYS A 663 -15.02 26.75 -9.32
N LEU A 664 -14.03 25.87 -9.18
CA LEU A 664 -13.24 25.32 -10.30
C LEU A 664 -13.17 23.81 -10.18
N THR A 665 -13.20 23.12 -11.30
CA THR A 665 -12.96 21.67 -11.37
C THR A 665 -11.45 21.40 -11.52
N LEU A 666 -10.89 20.49 -10.74
CA LEU A 666 -9.54 19.95 -10.97
C LEU A 666 -9.65 18.50 -11.39
N GLU A 667 -9.41 18.25 -12.66
CA GLU A 667 -9.20 16.89 -13.16
C GLU A 667 -7.76 16.46 -12.88
N TYR A 668 -7.56 15.22 -12.43
CA TYR A 668 -6.22 14.70 -12.13
C TYR A 668 -6.09 13.21 -12.45
N PRO A 669 -4.90 12.75 -12.89
CA PRO A 669 -4.65 11.35 -13.19
C PRO A 669 -4.58 10.53 -11.89
N SER A 670 -4.99 9.26 -11.95
CA SER A 670 -4.97 8.31 -10.83
C SER A 670 -3.55 7.82 -10.46
N ILE A 671 -2.54 8.69 -10.53
CA ILE A 671 -1.15 8.40 -10.15
C ILE A 671 -0.93 8.71 -8.65
N PRO A 672 0.02 8.03 -7.98
CA PRO A 672 0.20 8.12 -6.54
C PRO A 672 0.49 9.54 -6.02
N GLU A 673 1.27 10.31 -6.78
CA GLU A 673 1.68 11.66 -6.44
C GLU A 673 0.47 12.61 -6.44
N ALA A 674 -0.38 12.52 -7.45
CA ALA A 674 -1.59 13.33 -7.59
C ALA A 674 -2.61 12.98 -6.49
N GLN A 675 -2.90 11.69 -6.29
CA GLN A 675 -3.77 11.20 -5.21
C GLN A 675 -3.32 11.70 -3.82
N ALA A 676 -2.01 11.75 -3.57
CA ALA A 676 -1.46 12.19 -2.29
C ALA A 676 -1.58 13.71 -2.03
N VAL A 677 -1.51 14.55 -3.08
CA VAL A 677 -1.48 16.02 -2.92
C VAL A 677 -2.82 16.71 -3.17
N VAL A 678 -3.68 16.17 -4.04
CA VAL A 678 -4.95 16.82 -4.41
C VAL A 678 -5.85 17.15 -3.21
N PRO A 679 -6.04 16.27 -2.20
CA PRO A 679 -6.80 16.62 -1.00
C PRO A 679 -6.24 17.86 -0.26
N LYS A 680 -4.91 18.02 -0.24
CA LYS A 680 -4.23 19.17 0.38
C LYS A 680 -4.35 20.44 -0.47
N LEU A 681 -4.38 20.31 -1.80
CA LEU A 681 -4.66 21.42 -2.73
C LEU A 681 -6.10 21.94 -2.56
N VAL A 682 -7.08 21.03 -2.39
CA VAL A 682 -8.49 21.38 -2.10
C VAL A 682 -8.59 22.19 -0.81
N GLU A 683 -7.90 21.77 0.26
CA GLU A 683 -7.85 22.49 1.53
C GLU A 683 -7.20 23.87 1.40
N ALA A 684 -6.01 23.94 0.78
CA ALA A 684 -5.27 25.19 0.59
C ALA A 684 -6.06 26.24 -0.21
N LEU A 685 -6.71 25.84 -1.30
CA LEU A 685 -7.53 26.75 -2.11
C LEU A 685 -8.82 27.18 -1.39
N LYS A 686 -9.40 26.30 -0.58
CA LYS A 686 -10.58 26.62 0.24
C LYS A 686 -10.29 27.72 1.27
N LEU A 687 -9.09 27.72 1.87
CA LEU A 687 -8.68 28.75 2.84
C LEU A 687 -8.62 30.16 2.23
N VAL A 688 -8.25 30.29 0.95
CA VAL A 688 -8.26 31.57 0.22
C VAL A 688 -9.60 31.87 -0.47
N GLY A 689 -10.62 31.04 -0.23
CA GLY A 689 -11.99 31.26 -0.71
C GLY A 689 -12.25 30.78 -2.14
N VAL A 690 -11.52 29.79 -2.64
CA VAL A 690 -11.77 29.09 -3.91
C VAL A 690 -12.24 27.67 -3.62
N THR A 691 -13.39 27.26 -4.17
CA THR A 691 -13.89 25.89 -4.06
C THR A 691 -13.33 25.03 -5.18
N LEU A 692 -12.40 24.13 -4.87
CA LEU A 692 -11.88 23.15 -5.81
C LEU A 692 -12.72 21.86 -5.77
N VAL A 693 -13.18 21.39 -6.93
CA VAL A 693 -13.86 20.09 -7.07
C VAL A 693 -12.88 19.08 -7.69
N PRO A 694 -12.33 18.14 -6.93
CA PRO A 694 -11.41 17.13 -7.46
C PRO A 694 -12.18 16.06 -8.26
N VAL A 695 -11.68 15.71 -9.45
CA VAL A 695 -12.21 14.65 -10.32
C VAL A 695 -11.06 13.75 -10.76
N GLU A 696 -11.04 12.52 -10.27
CA GLU A 696 -10.03 11.53 -10.66
C GLU A 696 -10.34 10.94 -12.04
N ARG A 697 -9.31 10.78 -12.86
CA ARG A 697 -9.38 10.24 -14.23
C ARG A 697 -8.27 9.20 -14.42
N ARG A 698 -8.44 8.27 -15.37
CA ARG A 698 -7.30 7.51 -15.89
C ARG A 698 -6.35 8.47 -16.61
N GLU A 699 -5.05 8.26 -16.49
CA GLU A 699 -4.05 9.14 -17.10
C GLU A 699 -4.15 9.12 -18.63
N SER A 700 -4.33 7.94 -19.21
CA SER A 700 -4.52 7.76 -20.66
C SER A 700 -5.72 8.54 -21.20
N GLU A 701 -6.86 8.41 -20.52
CA GLU A 701 -8.11 9.09 -20.89
C GLU A 701 -7.99 10.62 -20.75
N LEU A 702 -7.38 11.09 -19.66
CA LEU A 702 -7.18 12.52 -19.41
C LEU A 702 -6.25 13.15 -20.46
N GLU A 703 -5.07 12.57 -20.69
CA GLU A 703 -4.09 13.11 -21.65
C GLU A 703 -4.59 13.04 -23.10
N ALA A 704 -5.31 11.99 -23.49
CA ALA A 704 -5.90 11.87 -24.83
C ALA A 704 -6.98 12.94 -25.08
N GLU A 705 -7.90 13.15 -24.14
CA GLU A 705 -8.95 14.17 -24.28
C GLU A 705 -8.40 15.60 -24.25
N LEU A 706 -7.41 15.85 -23.39
CA LEU A 706 -6.73 17.15 -23.31
C LEU A 706 -5.98 17.45 -24.62
N ARG A 707 -5.27 16.47 -25.18
CA ARG A 707 -4.61 16.58 -26.50
C ARG A 707 -5.62 16.80 -27.64
N ALA A 708 -6.78 16.15 -27.58
CA ALA A 708 -7.90 16.40 -28.50
C ALA A 708 -8.57 17.78 -28.32
N GLY A 709 -8.13 18.57 -27.33
CA GLY A 709 -8.57 19.95 -27.13
C GLY A 709 -9.86 20.12 -26.32
N ARG A 710 -10.31 19.08 -25.59
CA ARG A 710 -11.48 19.14 -24.70
C ARG A 710 -11.40 20.35 -23.77
N LYS A 711 -12.55 20.93 -23.41
CA LYS A 711 -12.65 21.99 -22.40
C LYS A 711 -12.53 21.42 -20.98
N PHE A 712 -11.79 22.14 -20.13
CA PHE A 712 -11.61 21.84 -18.71
C PHE A 712 -11.58 23.16 -17.92
N ASP A 713 -11.40 23.11 -16.61
CA ASP A 713 -11.04 24.29 -15.80
C ASP A 713 -9.55 24.20 -15.47
N LEU A 714 -9.19 23.23 -14.63
CA LEU A 714 -7.84 22.91 -14.22
C LEU A 714 -7.56 21.42 -14.46
N ALA A 715 -6.37 21.09 -14.93
CA ALA A 715 -5.92 19.70 -15.10
C ALA A 715 -4.52 19.50 -14.52
N TYR A 716 -4.39 18.61 -13.53
CA TYR A 716 -3.08 18.16 -13.05
C TYR A 716 -2.44 17.27 -14.12
N ARG A 717 -1.19 17.53 -14.47
CA ARG A 717 -0.42 16.74 -15.45
C ARG A 717 0.95 16.40 -14.86
N ALA A 718 1.40 15.18 -15.12
CA ALA A 718 2.76 14.71 -14.90
C ALA A 718 3.32 14.27 -16.25
N SER A 719 4.45 14.83 -16.69
CA SER A 719 5.05 14.39 -17.96
C SER A 719 6.55 14.62 -17.98
N ARG A 720 7.28 13.64 -18.51
CA ARG A 720 8.68 13.78 -18.93
C ARG A 720 8.71 14.44 -20.31
N SER A 721 9.82 15.09 -20.66
CA SER A 721 10.02 15.74 -21.96
C SER A 721 11.30 15.22 -22.58
N ASP A 722 11.22 14.74 -23.81
CA ASP A 722 12.39 14.33 -24.58
C ASP A 722 12.93 15.56 -25.36
N GLU A 723 12.04 16.41 -25.89
CA GLU A 723 12.40 17.63 -26.64
C GLU A 723 11.67 18.88 -26.10
N PRO A 724 12.15 19.49 -24.99
CA PRO A 724 11.43 20.57 -24.29
C PRO A 724 11.23 21.85 -25.09
N VAL A 725 11.99 22.06 -26.19
CA VAL A 725 11.78 23.19 -27.11
C VAL A 725 10.63 22.94 -28.08
N LEU A 726 10.45 21.69 -28.55
CA LEU A 726 9.40 21.31 -29.51
C LEU A 726 8.07 21.00 -28.83
N GLU A 727 8.12 20.45 -27.62
CA GLU A 727 6.95 20.12 -26.79
C GLU A 727 6.41 21.32 -26.02
N LEU A 728 7.14 22.45 -26.04
CA LEU A 728 6.88 23.66 -25.26
C LEU A 728 5.40 24.11 -25.32
N GLY A 729 4.83 24.19 -26.54
CA GLY A 729 3.44 24.59 -26.72
C GLY A 729 2.45 23.61 -26.06
N ALA A 730 2.68 22.30 -26.18
CA ALA A 730 1.87 21.26 -25.55
C ALA A 730 2.02 21.21 -24.02
N TYR A 731 3.12 21.74 -23.47
CA TYR A 731 3.32 21.91 -22.04
C TYR A 731 2.46 23.03 -21.45
N LEU A 732 2.31 24.14 -22.19
CA LEU A 732 1.52 25.31 -21.79
C LEU A 732 0.02 25.18 -22.14
N CYS A 733 -0.27 24.52 -23.27
CA CYS A 733 -1.61 24.31 -23.81
C CYS A 733 -1.76 22.83 -24.19
N PRO A 734 -2.42 21.98 -23.38
CA PRO A 734 -2.48 20.54 -23.65
C PRO A 734 -3.00 20.18 -25.05
N GLY A 735 -3.96 20.93 -25.58
CA GLY A 735 -4.51 20.77 -26.93
C GLY A 735 -3.81 21.58 -28.02
N TYR A 736 -2.51 21.89 -27.87
CA TYR A 736 -1.76 22.74 -28.81
C TYR A 736 -1.77 22.22 -30.26
N ASP A 737 -1.75 20.88 -30.43
CA ASP A 737 -1.77 20.21 -31.73
C ASP A 737 -3.18 19.88 -32.25
N ALA A 738 -4.25 20.25 -31.53
CA ALA A 738 -5.64 19.95 -31.88
C ALA A 738 -6.14 20.79 -33.08
N PRO A 739 -7.23 20.38 -33.77
CA PRO A 739 -7.84 21.15 -34.85
C PRO A 739 -8.16 22.59 -34.42
N SER A 740 -7.78 23.57 -35.26
CA SER A 740 -7.94 25.00 -34.99
C SER A 740 -9.38 25.42 -34.66
N ALA A 741 -10.36 24.71 -35.21
CA ALA A 741 -11.80 24.88 -34.92
C ALA A 741 -12.17 24.64 -33.43
N VAL A 742 -11.36 23.90 -32.67
CA VAL A 742 -11.55 23.65 -31.23
C VAL A 742 -11.09 24.85 -30.38
N GLY A 743 -10.32 25.77 -30.97
CA GLY A 743 -9.92 27.04 -30.36
C GLY A 743 -8.99 26.89 -29.14
N THR A 744 -8.18 25.83 -29.10
CA THR A 744 -7.32 25.50 -27.94
C THR A 744 -6.27 26.55 -27.63
N LEU A 745 -5.75 27.30 -28.62
CA LEU A 745 -4.84 28.41 -28.36
C LEU A 745 -5.46 29.51 -27.45
N ALA A 746 -6.78 29.63 -27.40
CA ALA A 746 -7.45 30.53 -26.46
C ALA A 746 -7.36 30.07 -24.99
N SER A 747 -6.89 28.84 -24.72
CA SER A 747 -6.51 28.39 -23.38
C SER A 747 -5.28 29.12 -22.85
N VAL A 748 -4.37 29.60 -23.73
CA VAL A 748 -3.21 30.40 -23.33
C VAL A 748 -3.66 31.83 -23.04
N ALA A 749 -3.70 32.21 -21.77
CA ALA A 749 -4.24 33.50 -21.35
C ALA A 749 -3.41 34.72 -21.77
N SER A 750 -2.09 34.56 -22.00
CA SER A 750 -1.16 35.66 -22.33
C SER A 750 -0.96 35.82 -23.85
N PRO A 751 -1.31 36.99 -24.43
CA PRO A 751 -1.03 37.29 -25.83
C PRO A 751 0.46 37.31 -26.17
N ARG A 752 1.33 37.68 -25.20
CA ARG A 752 2.79 37.72 -25.37
C ARG A 752 3.35 36.31 -25.56
N ILE A 753 2.88 35.35 -24.76
CA ILE A 753 3.27 33.94 -24.90
C ILE A 753 2.77 33.37 -26.23
N LEU A 754 1.54 33.69 -26.65
CA LEU A 754 1.01 33.28 -27.96
C LEU A 754 1.84 33.82 -29.14
N GLN A 755 2.31 35.07 -29.07
CA GLN A 755 3.20 35.62 -30.08
C GLN A 755 4.54 34.87 -30.12
N LEU A 756 5.16 34.63 -28.96
CA LEU A 756 6.44 33.92 -28.86
C LEU A 756 6.33 32.46 -29.33
N LEU A 757 5.22 31.78 -29.07
CA LEU A 757 4.93 30.45 -29.62
C LEU A 757 4.90 30.49 -31.15
N LEU A 758 4.21 31.47 -31.75
CA LEU A 758 4.18 31.63 -33.21
C LEU A 758 5.56 31.96 -33.82
N GLU A 759 6.40 32.71 -33.09
CA GLU A 759 7.79 32.98 -33.48
C GLU A 759 8.66 31.71 -33.40
N LEU A 760 8.45 30.88 -32.37
CA LEU A 760 9.14 29.60 -32.19
C LEU A 760 8.83 28.61 -33.32
N GLU A 761 7.55 28.44 -33.67
CA GLU A 761 7.09 27.56 -34.76
C GLU A 761 7.62 27.95 -36.15
N ARG A 762 8.08 29.20 -36.30
CA ARG A 762 8.66 29.74 -37.54
C ARG A 762 10.19 29.69 -37.56
N SER A 763 10.84 29.31 -36.45
CA SER A 763 12.29 29.24 -36.36
C SER A 763 12.83 27.95 -36.98
N SER A 764 13.71 28.06 -37.97
CA SER A 764 14.50 26.94 -38.50
C SER A 764 15.84 26.73 -37.78
N GLU A 765 16.32 27.76 -37.05
CA GLU A 765 17.65 27.76 -36.45
C GLU A 765 17.59 27.46 -34.94
N TRP A 766 18.40 26.49 -34.50
CA TRP A 766 18.44 26.04 -33.10
C TRP A 766 18.80 27.13 -32.08
N PRO A 767 19.82 28.00 -32.30
CA PRO A 767 20.14 29.07 -31.34
C PRO A 767 18.98 30.06 -31.17
N THR A 768 18.28 30.37 -32.25
CA THR A 768 17.12 31.29 -32.26
C THR A 768 15.94 30.67 -31.52
N ALA A 769 15.58 29.42 -31.84
CA ALA A 769 14.50 28.69 -31.18
C ALA A 769 14.74 28.54 -29.67
N ARG A 770 15.97 28.19 -29.27
CA ARG A 770 16.37 28.14 -27.85
C ARG A 770 16.23 29.51 -27.18
N GLY A 771 16.63 30.59 -27.85
CA GLY A 771 16.47 31.96 -27.35
C GLY A 771 15.01 32.33 -27.10
N ILE A 772 14.11 31.94 -28.01
CA ILE A 772 12.66 32.14 -27.88
C ILE A 772 12.08 31.26 -26.75
N ALA A 773 12.46 29.99 -26.65
CA ALA A 773 12.02 29.09 -25.58
C ALA A 773 12.36 29.64 -24.18
N ILE A 774 13.58 30.15 -23.99
CA ILE A 774 14.00 30.82 -22.75
C ILE A 774 13.15 32.08 -22.47
N GLN A 775 12.81 32.86 -23.50
CA GLN A 775 11.89 33.99 -23.30
C GLN A 775 10.50 33.52 -22.86
N ILE A 776 9.96 32.46 -23.46
CA ILE A 776 8.65 31.93 -23.07
C ILE A 776 8.66 31.41 -21.63
N ASP A 777 9.72 30.74 -21.19
CA ASP A 777 9.85 30.31 -19.78
C ASP A 777 9.86 31.52 -18.83
N ARG A 778 10.62 32.57 -19.14
CA ARG A 778 10.62 33.83 -18.35
C ARG A 778 9.24 34.45 -18.22
N GLU A 779 8.53 34.61 -19.33
CA GLU A 779 7.17 35.16 -19.36
C GLU A 779 6.19 34.24 -18.61
N SER A 780 6.38 32.92 -18.68
CA SER A 780 5.52 31.93 -18.02
C SER A 780 5.59 31.99 -16.48
N ARG A 781 6.75 32.32 -15.91
CA ARG A 781 6.92 32.51 -14.45
C ARG A 781 6.10 33.70 -13.91
N ASP A 782 5.81 34.68 -14.76
CA ASP A 782 5.06 35.90 -14.41
C ASP A 782 3.56 35.81 -14.76
N GLU A 783 3.25 35.29 -15.95
CA GLU A 783 1.89 35.16 -16.48
C GLU A 783 1.14 33.92 -16.00
N LEU A 784 1.84 32.88 -15.55
CA LEU A 784 1.27 31.60 -15.10
C LEU A 784 0.29 30.97 -16.13
N PRO A 785 0.73 30.63 -17.35
CA PRO A 785 -0.07 29.81 -18.27
C PRO A 785 -0.35 28.40 -17.69
N VAL A 786 0.53 27.93 -16.81
CA VAL A 786 0.36 26.76 -15.93
C VAL A 786 0.66 27.18 -14.49
N LEU A 787 0.12 26.47 -13.50
CA LEU A 787 0.66 26.53 -12.14
C LEU A 787 1.75 25.44 -12.03
N PRO A 788 3.05 25.81 -11.95
CA PRO A 788 4.10 24.82 -11.71
C PRO A 788 3.95 24.24 -10.30
N LEU A 789 4.39 23.01 -10.08
CA LEU A 789 4.39 22.37 -8.76
C LEU A 789 5.80 21.95 -8.36
N TRP A 790 6.33 20.90 -8.98
CA TRP A 790 7.63 20.29 -8.71
C TRP A 790 8.07 19.39 -9.86
N GLN A 791 9.36 19.11 -9.89
CA GLN A 791 9.95 18.02 -10.66
C GLN A 791 10.30 16.85 -9.74
N LEU A 792 10.17 15.62 -10.25
CA LEU A 792 10.58 14.40 -9.55
C LEU A 792 11.44 13.53 -10.47
N GLU A 793 12.47 12.90 -9.90
CA GLU A 793 13.17 11.81 -10.56
C GLU A 793 12.30 10.54 -10.45
N ASP A 794 11.65 10.16 -11.55
CA ASP A 794 10.82 8.96 -11.59
C ASP A 794 11.69 7.70 -11.56
N HIS A 795 11.17 6.65 -10.94
CA HIS A 795 11.88 5.39 -10.72
C HIS A 795 11.01 4.19 -11.05
N TYR A 796 11.63 3.10 -11.51
CA TYR A 796 11.04 1.79 -11.70
C TYR A 796 11.79 0.75 -10.86
N ALA A 797 11.19 -0.39 -10.59
CA ALA A 797 11.84 -1.47 -9.83
C ALA A 797 11.58 -2.84 -10.41
N TRP A 798 12.56 -3.73 -10.31
CA TRP A 798 12.45 -5.11 -10.80
C TRP A 798 13.08 -6.12 -9.85
N ARG A 799 12.66 -7.38 -9.98
CA ARG A 799 13.27 -8.50 -9.27
C ARG A 799 14.58 -8.92 -9.92
N THR A 800 15.58 -9.30 -9.12
CA THR A 800 16.92 -9.70 -9.59
C THR A 800 16.93 -10.88 -10.57
N ARG A 801 15.85 -11.67 -10.64
CA ARG A 801 15.62 -12.72 -11.66
C ARG A 801 15.49 -12.19 -13.09
N LEU A 802 15.17 -10.91 -13.26
CA LEU A 802 15.09 -10.22 -14.55
C LEU A 802 16.42 -9.51 -14.82
N LYS A 803 17.11 -9.95 -15.87
CA LYS A 803 18.36 -9.39 -16.39
C LYS A 803 18.05 -8.62 -17.66
N GLY A 804 18.75 -7.52 -17.90
CA GLY A 804 18.51 -6.63 -19.04
C GLY A 804 18.16 -5.18 -18.67
N PRO A 805 17.22 -4.92 -17.73
CA PRO A 805 16.95 -3.55 -17.29
C PRO A 805 18.20 -2.87 -16.73
N THR A 806 18.43 -1.64 -17.15
CA THR A 806 19.57 -0.80 -16.76
C THR A 806 19.30 -0.03 -15.46
N GLU A 807 20.29 0.69 -14.94
CA GLU A 807 20.10 1.61 -13.79
C GLU A 807 19.49 2.96 -14.22
N ALA A 808 19.65 3.34 -15.49
CA ALA A 808 19.05 4.53 -16.09
C ALA A 808 18.54 4.21 -17.50
N THR A 809 17.34 4.69 -17.84
CA THR A 809 16.69 4.45 -19.14
C THR A 809 15.84 5.65 -19.58
N GLY A 810 15.64 5.85 -20.89
CA GLY A 810 14.63 6.79 -21.38
C GLY A 810 13.21 6.23 -21.27
N LYS A 811 13.03 4.94 -21.60
CA LYS A 811 11.71 4.27 -21.64
C LYS A 811 11.78 2.89 -20.97
N LEU A 812 10.68 2.44 -20.37
CA LEU A 812 10.67 1.23 -19.52
C LEU A 812 11.26 0.00 -20.21
N TYR A 813 10.99 -0.18 -21.50
CA TYR A 813 11.40 -1.34 -22.30
C TYR A 813 12.59 -1.07 -23.26
N GLU A 814 13.42 -0.06 -22.98
CA GLU A 814 14.64 0.19 -23.78
C GLU A 814 15.59 -1.02 -23.71
N GLY A 815 15.93 -1.60 -24.87
CA GLY A 815 16.84 -2.76 -24.96
C GLY A 815 16.21 -4.13 -24.63
N ILE A 816 14.88 -4.25 -24.66
CA ILE A 816 14.11 -5.48 -24.32
C ILE A 816 14.49 -6.74 -25.14
N GLU A 817 15.15 -6.57 -26.27
CA GLU A 817 15.70 -7.65 -27.10
C GLU A 817 16.76 -8.46 -26.33
N SER A 818 17.50 -7.80 -25.44
CA SER A 818 18.56 -8.41 -24.63
C SER A 818 18.08 -9.03 -23.31
N TRP A 819 16.82 -8.82 -22.94
CA TRP A 819 16.32 -9.15 -21.61
C TRP A 819 16.10 -10.66 -21.43
N GLU A 820 16.46 -11.17 -20.25
CA GLU A 820 16.29 -12.56 -19.83
C GLU A 820 15.60 -12.61 -18.48
N ILE A 821 14.72 -13.59 -18.28
CA ILE A 821 14.05 -13.80 -17.00
C ILE A 821 14.16 -15.25 -16.56
N GLU A 822 14.53 -15.46 -15.30
CA GLU A 822 14.63 -16.79 -14.70
C GLU A 822 13.27 -17.26 -14.13
N PRO A 823 12.94 -18.57 -14.25
CA PRO A 823 11.71 -19.13 -13.69
C PRO A 823 11.69 -18.99 -12.17
N TRP A 824 10.61 -18.44 -11.63
CA TRP A 824 10.40 -18.28 -10.19
C TRP A 824 8.92 -18.14 -9.88
N PHE A 825 8.51 -18.71 -8.74
CA PHE A 825 7.16 -18.62 -8.19
C PHE A 825 7.24 -18.26 -6.71
N ALA A 826 6.19 -17.62 -6.18
CA ALA A 826 6.15 -17.24 -4.78
C ALA A 826 6.12 -18.47 -3.88
N VAL A 827 7.14 -18.60 -3.03
CA VAL A 827 7.15 -19.53 -1.90
C VAL A 827 6.80 -18.72 -0.66
N ASP A 828 5.91 -19.26 0.17
CA ASP A 828 5.60 -18.62 1.46
C ASP A 828 6.87 -18.54 2.33
N PRO A 829 7.12 -17.44 3.06
CA PRO A 829 8.31 -17.29 3.91
C PRO A 829 8.23 -18.09 5.23
N TRP A 830 7.36 -19.11 5.31
CA TRP A 830 7.04 -19.89 6.51
C TRP A 830 6.87 -21.41 6.26
#